data_AF-A0A7C2QSP6-F1
#
_entry.id   AF-A0A7C2QSP6-F1
#
_cell.length_a   1.000
_cell.length_b   1.000
_cell.length_c   1.000
_cell.angle_alpha   90.00
_cell.angle_beta   90.00
_cell.angle_gamma   90.00
#
_symmetry.space_group_name_H-M   'P 1'
#
loop_
_entity.id
_entity.type
_entity.pdbx_description
1 polymer ?
#
loop_
_entity_poly.entity_id
_entity_poly.type
_entity_poly.pdbx_seq_one_letter_code
_entity_poly.pdbx_strand_id
1 'polypeptide(L)'
;MSYVETGADTEESGICAGHFDALRARLDGELHTDQVRLILYSTDASDYRERPLAVAYPRHENDIRELVRFAARENVTLIPRTAGTSLAGQVVGNGIVVDVSRHMTEILEVNEKEHWARVQPGVILDELNLALKSTGLFYCPETSTSNRSMVGGMVGNNGCGLHSLIYGTARDHTISLRAVLSDATVAEFGPLDEAGLQRKLATEGLEGEIYRSLHDILSDRSNQQSINEEFPDPGVVRRNTGYALDELLNCAHFRGKNARYPDFNLSRLIAGSEGTLVFMTEVKVNLIPLPPDHKALVPIHCNSVMEAIRGNLIALKHQPAAVELMDNTILECAKQNINQRKNRFFLKGDPGAILMVEFIEQDEAVIREKIASMEKEMREAGLGYHFPVVTGKDISRVWALRKAGLGVLSNLPGDGRPVSVIEDTSVHVEKLEDYITEFDQLMERYQLSCVYHAHISVGELHLRPILNLKDPKDVQLFHDIALETAKLVKKYRGSLSGEHGDGRLRGEFLRLMVGDRNYGLFRQVKETFDPGRRFNAAKIIDTPPMNTFLRYDPGYVRPEYQTYYDYSREGGFMKLIEKCNGSGDCRKTEVTGGTMCPSYMATRDEYNTTRARANVMRELLSKPVTKDPFNRQEIYDVLDLCLSCKACKAECPSSVDMAKLKGEFMQHWYDHHPVPMRTRLIAEISRINSLGMLVPWLFNFVVTTPFTSTMLKRILGFATDRSIPTLGNVTLRKWAKRHLESLNKSLPDDAPEVILYVDEFTNYNDTHLGITTIRLLNRIGIKILILKHPVSARTYISKGLLKKAKKIARKNVALLADHVSESRPLIGIEPSAILGFRDEFPDLAGPDLAEKARKLASHSYTVEEYLANTYEAGRFDRSLFHRRNVRLKLHGHCQQKAMASTAPTMKLLSIPEGYSVEEIPSGCCGMAGSFGYEKEHYELSMKVGELVLFPAIRNATEETLIVAPGTSCRHQIRDGTKRRALHPVEVLYEALV
;
A
#
# COMPACT_ATOMS: atom_id res chain seq x y z
N MET A 1 10.16 37.21 3.17
CA MET A 1 11.36 37.10 4.02
C MET A 1 12.11 35.85 3.59
N SER A 2 13.37 36.02 3.21
CA SER A 2 14.25 35.03 2.59
C SER A 2 14.87 34.11 3.63
N TYR A 3 14.60 32.80 3.55
CA TYR A 3 15.31 31.78 4.32
C TYR A 3 16.38 31.13 3.44
N VAL A 4 17.64 31.51 3.67
CA VAL A 4 18.83 30.72 3.33
C VAL A 4 19.83 30.91 4.45
N GLU A 5 20.05 29.87 5.26
CA GLU A 5 21.38 29.30 5.48
C GLU A 5 21.27 27.93 6.17
N THR A 6 21.95 26.96 5.57
CA THR A 6 22.10 25.58 6.00
C THR A 6 22.93 25.53 7.29
N GLY A 7 22.27 25.26 8.42
CA GLY A 7 22.93 25.09 9.73
C GLY A 7 22.10 25.47 10.96
N ALA A 8 20.96 26.15 10.79
CA ALA A 8 20.22 26.77 11.90
C ALA A 8 18.89 26.09 12.31
N ASP A 9 18.54 24.92 11.76
CA ASP A 9 17.25 24.25 12.06
C ASP A 9 17.11 23.79 13.53
N THR A 10 18.17 23.83 14.35
CA THR A 10 18.08 23.58 15.80
C THR A 10 17.76 24.84 16.61
N GLU A 11 17.98 26.06 16.10
CA GLU A 11 17.75 27.30 16.86
C GLU A 11 16.26 27.61 17.04
N GLU A 12 15.38 27.26 16.09
CA GLU A 12 13.92 27.50 16.23
C GLU A 12 13.26 26.63 17.32
N SER A 13 13.87 25.49 17.69
CA SER A 13 13.32 24.58 18.71
C SER A 13 13.72 24.93 20.15
N GLY A 14 14.72 25.80 20.33
CA GLY A 14 15.33 26.07 21.63
C GLY A 14 16.14 24.92 22.24
N ILE A 15 16.19 23.73 21.59
CA ILE A 15 16.93 22.57 22.08
C ILE A 15 18.30 22.51 21.39
N CYS A 16 19.36 22.57 22.19
CA CYS A 16 20.72 22.47 21.67
C CYS A 16 20.97 21.07 21.08
N ALA A 17 21.67 21.00 19.94
CA ALA A 17 22.04 19.74 19.28
C ALA A 17 22.70 18.73 20.25
N GLY A 18 23.49 19.21 21.22
CA GLY A 18 24.14 18.37 22.23
C GLY A 18 23.17 17.59 23.14
N HIS A 19 21.92 18.06 23.30
CA HIS A 19 20.91 17.34 24.09
C HIS A 19 20.42 16.08 23.35
N PHE A 20 20.22 16.17 22.02
CA PHE A 20 19.85 15.01 21.22
C PHE A 20 21.00 13.99 21.10
N ASP A 21 22.25 14.44 21.06
CA ASP A 21 23.41 13.53 21.08
C ASP A 21 23.50 12.77 22.41
N ALA A 22 23.27 13.46 23.53
CA ALA A 22 23.22 12.84 24.86
C ALA A 22 22.06 11.83 24.99
N LEU A 23 20.89 12.15 24.43
CA LEU A 23 19.77 11.21 24.35
C LEU A 23 20.12 10.00 23.48
N ARG A 24 20.71 10.22 22.30
CA ARG A 24 21.11 9.14 21.39
C ARG A 24 22.08 8.14 22.06
N ALA A 25 22.98 8.61 22.91
CA ALA A 25 23.90 7.76 23.66
C ALA A 25 23.25 6.92 24.77
N ARG A 26 22.02 7.24 25.18
CA ARG A 26 21.27 6.54 26.24
C ARG A 26 20.21 5.57 25.72
N LEU A 27 19.91 5.61 24.42
CA LEU A 27 18.93 4.73 23.78
C LEU A 27 19.65 3.51 23.20
N ASP A 28 19.05 2.34 23.38
CA ASP A 28 19.47 1.13 22.65
C ASP A 28 18.89 1.11 21.22
N GLY A 29 17.81 1.88 21.01
CA GLY A 29 17.22 2.20 19.72
C GLY A 29 17.93 3.34 18.97
N GLU A 30 17.25 3.90 17.96
CA GLU A 30 17.81 4.94 17.09
C GLU A 30 17.12 6.29 17.30
N LEU A 31 17.86 7.39 17.11
CA LEU A 31 17.34 8.76 17.13
C LEU A 31 17.90 9.58 15.97
N HIS A 32 17.01 10.09 15.12
CA HIS A 32 17.33 10.81 13.89
C HIS A 32 16.80 12.25 13.92
N THR A 33 17.64 13.17 13.46
CA THR A 33 17.33 14.61 13.31
C THR A 33 17.61 15.11 11.89
N ASP A 34 17.95 14.22 10.94
CA ASP A 34 18.21 14.61 9.56
C ASP A 34 16.95 15.03 8.82
N GLN A 35 17.13 15.94 7.87
CA GLN A 35 16.04 16.56 7.13
C GLN A 35 15.11 15.54 6.45
N VAL A 36 15.63 14.42 5.93
CA VAL A 36 14.83 13.45 5.18
C VAL A 36 13.87 12.71 6.11
N ARG A 37 14.34 12.21 7.26
CA ARG A 37 13.42 11.59 8.25
C ARG A 37 12.42 12.61 8.79
N LEU A 38 12.83 13.85 9.07
CA LEU A 38 11.90 14.86 9.53
C LEU A 38 10.79 15.13 8.50
N ILE A 39 11.12 15.23 7.20
CA ILE A 39 10.12 15.39 6.13
C ILE A 39 9.20 14.16 6.04
N LEU A 40 9.77 12.96 6.06
CA LEU A 40 9.01 11.70 5.98
C LEU A 40 7.93 11.61 7.06
N TYR A 41 8.31 11.94 8.29
CA TYR A 41 7.45 11.84 9.47
C TYR A 41 6.62 13.11 9.72
N SER A 42 6.71 14.12 8.85
CA SER A 42 5.88 15.32 8.92
C SER A 42 4.42 15.07 8.54
N THR A 43 4.11 13.93 7.93
CA THR A 43 2.77 13.57 7.44
C THR A 43 2.39 12.15 7.83
N ASP A 44 1.08 11.89 7.88
CA ASP A 44 0.46 10.56 7.81
C ASP A 44 -0.42 10.45 6.54
N ALA A 45 -1.53 9.72 6.58
CA ALA A 45 -2.45 9.62 5.45
C ALA A 45 -3.50 10.74 5.39
N SER A 46 -3.52 11.65 6.38
CA SER A 46 -4.45 12.78 6.48
C SER A 46 -4.03 13.98 5.63
N ASP A 47 -4.87 15.00 5.57
CA ASP A 47 -4.61 16.25 4.87
C ASP A 47 -3.64 17.20 5.63
N TYR A 48 -3.02 16.76 6.74
CA TYR A 48 -2.13 17.57 7.59
C TYR A 48 -0.64 17.34 7.35
N ARG A 49 0.16 18.35 7.70
CA ARG A 49 1.62 18.35 7.72
C ARG A 49 2.16 19.24 8.83
N GLU A 50 3.03 18.71 9.67
CA GLU A 50 3.80 19.48 10.64
C GLU A 50 5.16 18.84 10.88
N ARG A 51 6.23 19.63 10.90
CA ARG A 51 7.61 19.12 10.98
C ARG A 51 7.93 18.70 12.42
N PRO A 52 8.32 17.44 12.68
CA PRO A 52 8.75 17.02 14.01
C PRO A 52 10.16 17.54 14.34
N LEU A 53 10.52 17.49 15.63
CA LEU A 53 11.86 17.85 16.13
C LEU A 53 12.87 16.73 15.89
N ALA A 54 12.43 15.48 16.09
CA ALA A 54 13.24 14.28 15.91
C ALA A 54 12.34 13.07 15.64
N VAL A 55 12.94 11.99 15.14
CA VAL A 55 12.29 10.69 14.99
C VAL A 55 13.08 9.64 15.77
N ALA A 56 12.42 8.94 16.69
CA ALA A 56 13.01 7.88 17.49
C ALA A 56 12.42 6.52 17.11
N TYR A 57 13.28 5.49 17.03
CA TYR A 57 12.91 4.09 16.87
C TYR A 57 13.32 3.33 18.14
N PRO A 58 12.47 3.30 19.19
CA PRO A 58 12.81 2.62 20.43
C PRO A 58 12.88 1.11 20.21
N ARG A 59 13.81 0.44 20.90
CA ARG A 59 13.98 -1.00 20.84
C ARG A 59 13.11 -1.76 21.86
N HIS A 60 12.85 -1.13 22.99
CA HIS A 60 12.10 -1.70 24.11
C HIS A 60 11.57 -0.62 25.06
N GLU A 61 10.78 -1.03 26.06
CA GLU A 61 10.17 -0.16 27.07
C GLU A 61 11.14 0.83 27.75
N ASN A 62 12.38 0.43 28.04
CA ASN A 62 13.35 1.33 28.68
C ASN A 62 13.71 2.55 27.81
N ASP A 63 13.74 2.40 26.49
CA ASP A 63 13.99 3.52 25.57
C ASP A 63 12.83 4.52 25.63
N ILE A 64 11.60 4.01 25.72
CA ILE A 64 10.40 4.84 25.87
C ILE A 64 10.45 5.61 27.20
N ARG A 65 10.85 4.95 28.30
CA ARG A 65 11.01 5.61 29.60
C ARG A 65 12.08 6.72 29.55
N GLU A 66 13.19 6.47 28.86
CA GLU A 66 14.23 7.47 28.63
C GLU A 66 13.73 8.66 27.80
N LEU A 67 12.95 8.40 26.74
CA LEU A 67 12.29 9.43 25.94
C LEU A 67 11.31 10.25 26.79
N VAL A 68 10.53 9.63 27.69
CA VAL A 68 9.61 10.34 28.59
C VAL A 68 10.38 11.23 29.57
N ARG A 69 11.49 10.74 30.14
CA ARG A 69 12.36 11.55 31.02
C ARG A 69 13.00 12.71 30.27
N PHE A 70 13.36 12.52 29.01
CA PHE A 70 13.87 13.59 28.16
C PHE A 70 12.77 14.62 27.86
N ALA A 71 11.60 14.17 27.45
CA ALA A 71 10.43 15.01 27.20
C ALA A 71 10.06 15.87 28.42
N ALA A 72 10.12 15.30 29.62
CA ALA A 72 9.90 16.02 30.87
C ALA A 72 10.95 17.12 31.14
N ARG A 73 12.22 16.87 30.79
CA ARG A 73 13.33 17.83 31.01
C ARG A 73 13.34 18.96 30.01
N GLU A 74 13.09 18.65 28.74
CA GLU A 74 13.15 19.59 27.63
C GLU A 74 11.79 20.23 27.29
N ASN A 75 10.74 19.86 28.01
CA ASN A 75 9.37 20.33 27.79
C ASN A 75 8.89 20.11 26.35
N VAL A 76 9.11 18.89 25.82
CA VAL A 76 8.65 18.48 24.49
C VAL A 76 7.60 17.39 24.55
N THR A 77 6.71 17.34 23.56
CA THR A 77 5.75 16.24 23.41
C THR A 77 6.36 15.09 22.62
N LEU A 78 6.05 13.86 23.04
CA LEU A 78 6.25 12.64 22.30
C LEU A 78 4.99 12.31 21.50
N ILE A 79 5.16 11.86 20.26
CA ILE A 79 4.07 11.49 19.37
C ILE A 79 4.19 9.98 19.12
N PRO A 80 3.41 9.13 19.81
CA PRO A 80 3.42 7.69 19.58
C PRO A 80 2.96 7.38 18.15
N ARG A 81 3.74 6.59 17.42
CA ARG A 81 3.44 6.24 16.04
C ARG A 81 3.70 4.77 15.77
N THR A 82 2.80 4.17 14.99
CA THR A 82 2.99 2.84 14.37
C THR A 82 3.18 3.00 12.86
N ALA A 83 2.25 2.50 12.03
CA ALA A 83 2.37 2.54 10.58
C ALA A 83 2.12 3.94 9.95
N GLY A 84 1.57 4.89 10.72
CA GLY A 84 1.22 6.22 10.22
C GLY A 84 0.18 6.18 9.10
N THR A 85 -0.85 5.35 9.24
CA THR A 85 -1.96 5.17 8.28
C THR A 85 -3.19 6.00 8.63
N SER A 86 -3.08 6.90 9.61
CA SER A 86 -4.22 7.67 10.12
C SER A 86 -4.71 8.74 9.15
N LEU A 87 -6.02 9.00 9.16
CA LEU A 87 -6.69 9.94 8.24
C LEU A 87 -7.05 11.28 8.89
N ALA A 88 -6.88 11.42 10.20
CA ALA A 88 -7.25 12.63 10.95
C ALA A 88 -6.07 13.40 11.56
N GLY A 89 -4.82 13.03 11.25
CA GLY A 89 -3.63 13.80 11.67
C GLY A 89 -3.14 13.50 13.08
N GLN A 90 -3.50 12.35 13.65
CA GLN A 90 -3.14 11.95 15.02
C GLN A 90 -1.64 11.94 15.28
N VAL A 91 -0.85 11.53 14.27
CA VAL A 91 0.60 11.37 14.41
C VAL A 91 1.39 12.47 13.70
N VAL A 92 0.73 13.62 13.46
CA VAL A 92 1.32 14.82 12.85
C VAL A 92 1.49 15.89 13.95
N GLY A 93 2.73 16.34 14.18
CA GLY A 93 3.02 17.36 15.19
C GLY A 93 4.49 17.75 15.28
N ASN A 94 4.75 18.87 15.95
CA ASN A 94 6.08 19.44 16.23
C ASN A 94 6.81 18.82 17.44
N GLY A 95 6.57 17.54 17.74
CA GLY A 95 7.20 16.81 18.84
C GLY A 95 8.32 15.87 18.38
N ILE A 96 8.71 14.95 19.26
CA ILE A 96 9.52 13.79 18.87
C ILE A 96 8.56 12.68 18.44
N VAL A 97 8.62 12.27 17.17
CA VAL A 97 7.85 11.12 16.70
C VAL A 97 8.53 9.84 17.15
N VAL A 98 7.83 9.02 17.91
CA VAL A 98 8.35 7.76 18.46
C VAL A 98 7.69 6.60 17.72
N ASP A 99 8.41 6.05 16.75
CA ASP A 99 7.92 5.02 15.85
C ASP A 99 8.32 3.61 16.33
N VAL A 100 7.35 2.88 16.90
CA VAL A 100 7.56 1.52 17.44
C VAL A 100 7.50 0.43 16.38
N SER A 101 7.16 0.77 15.13
CA SER A 101 6.86 -0.18 14.05
C SER A 101 8.06 -0.97 13.53
N ARG A 102 9.29 -0.62 13.97
CA ARG A 102 10.53 -1.21 13.47
C ARG A 102 11.11 -2.29 14.39
N HIS A 103 10.97 -2.13 15.70
CA HIS A 103 11.63 -2.99 16.68
C HIS A 103 10.68 -3.64 17.69
N MET A 104 9.52 -3.04 17.97
CA MET A 104 8.56 -3.58 18.94
C MET A 104 7.42 -4.30 18.21
N THR A 105 7.76 -5.37 17.50
CA THR A 105 6.87 -6.09 16.57
C THR A 105 6.67 -7.57 16.93
N GLU A 106 6.90 -7.97 18.18
CA GLU A 106 6.83 -9.36 18.61
C GLU A 106 5.45 -9.78 19.10
N ILE A 107 5.03 -11.01 18.74
CA ILE A 107 3.94 -11.73 19.39
C ILE A 107 4.55 -12.42 20.61
N LEU A 108 4.23 -11.93 21.80
CA LEU A 108 4.87 -12.34 23.05
C LEU A 108 4.31 -13.68 23.55
N GLU A 109 3.00 -13.87 23.42
CA GLU A 109 2.31 -15.07 23.92
C GLU A 109 0.99 -15.30 23.19
N VAL A 110 0.65 -16.56 22.91
CA VAL A 110 -0.67 -16.98 22.43
C VAL A 110 -1.21 -18.04 23.37
N ASN A 111 -2.38 -17.79 23.94
CA ASN A 111 -3.11 -18.73 24.78
C ASN A 111 -4.36 -19.22 24.05
N GLU A 112 -4.25 -20.40 23.44
CA GLU A 112 -5.34 -21.03 22.69
C GLU A 112 -6.51 -21.47 23.58
N LYS A 113 -6.24 -21.82 24.85
CA LYS A 113 -7.28 -22.34 25.76
C LYS A 113 -8.17 -21.23 26.31
N GLU A 114 -7.56 -20.09 26.62
CA GLU A 114 -8.25 -18.92 27.16
C GLU A 114 -8.57 -17.88 26.07
N HIS A 115 -8.25 -18.17 24.81
CA HIS A 115 -8.55 -17.35 23.64
C HIS A 115 -8.02 -15.91 23.76
N TRP A 116 -6.71 -15.75 23.96
CA TRP A 116 -6.07 -14.43 23.93
C TRP A 116 -4.64 -14.47 23.39
N ALA A 117 -4.16 -13.32 22.92
CA ALA A 117 -2.75 -13.10 22.55
C ALA A 117 -2.20 -11.86 23.25
N ARG A 118 -0.94 -11.92 23.67
CA ARG A 118 -0.16 -10.76 24.17
C ARG A 118 0.84 -10.36 23.09
N VAL A 119 0.80 -9.11 22.68
CA VAL A 119 1.57 -8.60 21.54
C VAL A 119 2.20 -7.25 21.85
N GLN A 120 3.33 -6.95 21.21
CA GLN A 120 3.87 -5.60 21.16
C GLN A 120 3.05 -4.72 20.19
N PRO A 121 3.05 -3.38 20.37
CA PRO A 121 2.19 -2.47 19.61
C PRO A 121 2.47 -2.44 18.10
N GLY A 122 3.67 -2.84 17.66
CA GLY A 122 4.08 -2.88 16.26
C GLY A 122 3.70 -4.16 15.50
N VAL A 123 3.01 -5.12 16.12
CA VAL A 123 2.54 -6.33 15.41
C VAL A 123 1.49 -5.96 14.36
N ILE A 124 1.67 -6.42 13.12
CA ILE A 124 0.75 -6.21 12.00
C ILE A 124 -0.45 -7.17 12.13
N LEU A 125 -1.66 -6.68 11.91
CA LEU A 125 -2.91 -7.46 12.05
C LEU A 125 -2.90 -8.75 11.23
N ASP A 126 -2.62 -8.68 9.93
CA ASP A 126 -2.61 -9.88 9.07
C ASP A 126 -1.50 -10.87 9.46
N GLU A 127 -0.38 -10.40 10.03
CA GLU A 127 0.70 -11.28 10.49
C GLU A 127 0.34 -12.00 11.79
N LEU A 128 -0.35 -11.31 12.71
CA LEU A 128 -0.94 -11.95 13.89
C LEU A 128 -1.93 -13.03 13.47
N ASN A 129 -2.85 -12.72 12.56
CA ASN A 129 -3.83 -13.70 12.09
C ASN A 129 -3.21 -14.85 11.29
N LEU A 130 -2.09 -14.61 10.58
CA LEU A 130 -1.33 -15.70 9.96
C LEU A 130 -0.70 -16.62 11.01
N ALA A 131 -0.14 -16.07 12.09
CA ALA A 131 0.43 -16.86 13.19
C ALA A 131 -0.64 -17.68 13.92
N LEU A 132 -1.86 -17.14 14.06
CA LEU A 132 -2.98 -17.80 14.71
C LEU A 132 -3.70 -18.85 13.84
N LYS A 133 -3.44 -18.87 12.52
CA LYS A 133 -4.20 -19.69 11.56
C LYS A 133 -4.34 -21.16 11.94
N SER A 134 -3.30 -21.76 12.53
CA SER A 134 -3.31 -23.18 12.92
C SER A 134 -4.16 -23.50 14.15
N THR A 135 -4.50 -22.48 14.95
CA THR A 135 -5.26 -22.61 16.20
C THR A 135 -6.78 -22.62 15.98
N GLY A 136 -7.24 -22.24 14.79
CA GLY A 136 -8.67 -22.02 14.51
C GLY A 136 -9.23 -20.72 15.12
N LEU A 137 -8.36 -19.86 15.68
CA LEU A 137 -8.69 -18.55 16.23
C LEU A 137 -8.11 -17.42 15.37
N PHE A 138 -8.64 -16.21 15.56
CA PHE A 138 -8.09 -14.99 14.97
C PHE A 138 -8.43 -13.75 15.82
N TYR A 139 -7.73 -12.64 15.55
CA TYR A 139 -7.98 -11.32 16.13
C TYR A 139 -8.75 -10.44 15.15
N CYS A 140 -9.82 -9.83 15.64
CA CYS A 140 -10.59 -8.76 14.99
C CYS A 140 -10.24 -7.40 15.61
N PRO A 141 -10.45 -6.25 14.93
CA PRO A 141 -11.24 -6.04 13.71
C PRO A 141 -10.48 -6.05 12.37
N GLU A 142 -11.16 -6.42 11.28
CA GLU A 142 -10.60 -6.49 9.91
C GLU A 142 -10.54 -5.13 9.19
N THR A 143 -9.54 -4.31 9.50
CA THR A 143 -9.34 -3.00 8.87
C THR A 143 -9.05 -3.08 7.36
N SER A 144 -9.35 -2.01 6.60
CA SER A 144 -8.98 -1.89 5.18
C SER A 144 -7.45 -1.90 4.95
N THR A 145 -6.69 -1.59 6.00
CA THR A 145 -5.22 -1.52 6.02
C THR A 145 -4.57 -2.69 6.75
N SER A 146 -5.29 -3.81 6.95
CA SER A 146 -4.89 -4.96 7.79
C SER A 146 -3.49 -5.53 7.55
N ASN A 147 -2.99 -5.44 6.30
CA ASN A 147 -1.66 -5.91 5.92
C ASN A 147 -0.48 -5.01 6.34
N ARG A 148 -0.77 -3.92 7.06
CA ARG A 148 0.22 -2.92 7.50
C ARG A 148 -0.21 -2.15 8.75
N SER A 149 -1.50 -2.08 9.06
CA SER A 149 -1.96 -1.54 10.34
C SER A 149 -1.48 -2.43 11.47
N MET A 150 -1.13 -1.78 12.58
CA MET A 150 -0.51 -2.43 13.71
C MET A 150 -1.40 -2.31 14.94
N VAL A 151 -1.36 -3.31 15.81
CA VAL A 151 -2.26 -3.45 16.96
C VAL A 151 -2.27 -2.18 17.83
N GLY A 152 -1.11 -1.58 18.11
CA GLY A 152 -1.06 -0.36 18.91
C GLY A 152 -1.76 0.84 18.28
N GLY A 153 -1.71 0.97 16.94
CA GLY A 153 -2.46 2.00 16.22
C GLY A 153 -3.96 1.72 16.19
N MET A 154 -4.34 0.45 16.03
CA MET A 154 -5.74 0.02 16.09
C MET A 154 -6.35 0.30 17.47
N VAL A 155 -5.65 -0.05 18.54
CA VAL A 155 -6.09 0.26 19.91
C VAL A 155 -6.13 1.78 20.12
N GLY A 156 -5.08 2.50 19.70
CA GLY A 156 -5.00 3.96 19.83
C GLY A 156 -6.16 4.72 19.19
N ASN A 157 -6.65 4.26 18.04
CA ASN A 157 -7.77 4.88 17.31
C ASN A 157 -9.13 4.23 17.58
N ASN A 158 -9.19 3.15 18.38
CA ASN A 158 -10.35 2.26 18.46
C ASN A 158 -10.82 1.77 17.07
N GLY A 159 -9.86 1.36 16.23
CA GLY A 159 -10.11 0.99 14.84
C GLY A 159 -11.16 -0.12 14.69
N CYS A 160 -11.91 -0.05 13.61
CA CYS A 160 -12.96 -1.00 13.25
C CYS A 160 -12.65 -1.69 11.92
N GLY A 161 -13.55 -2.54 11.45
CA GLY A 161 -13.38 -3.28 10.20
C GLY A 161 -14.70 -3.68 9.58
N LEU A 162 -14.63 -4.22 8.36
CA LEU A 162 -15.77 -4.60 7.53
C LEU A 162 -16.88 -5.36 8.30
N HIS A 163 -16.47 -6.29 9.16
CA HIS A 163 -17.37 -7.15 9.94
C HIS A 163 -17.63 -6.65 11.36
N SER A 164 -17.44 -5.35 11.63
CA SER A 164 -17.72 -4.77 12.95
C SER A 164 -19.18 -4.96 13.40
N LEU A 165 -20.09 -5.20 12.46
CA LEU A 165 -21.48 -5.54 12.76
C LEU A 165 -21.57 -6.76 13.70
N ILE A 166 -20.70 -7.75 13.52
CA ILE A 166 -20.69 -9.00 14.30
C ILE A 166 -19.50 -9.12 15.25
N TYR A 167 -18.41 -8.39 15.00
CA TYR A 167 -17.19 -8.46 15.82
C TYR A 167 -16.91 -7.22 16.66
N GLY A 168 -17.58 -6.10 16.43
CA GLY A 168 -17.35 -4.87 17.19
C GLY A 168 -16.02 -4.20 16.88
N THR A 169 -15.42 -3.57 17.90
CA THR A 169 -14.32 -2.60 17.78
C THR A 169 -13.04 -3.09 18.45
N ALA A 170 -11.88 -2.45 18.18
CA ALA A 170 -10.63 -2.80 18.86
C ALA A 170 -10.72 -2.66 20.40
N ARG A 171 -11.53 -1.73 20.91
CA ARG A 171 -11.84 -1.57 22.34
C ARG A 171 -12.56 -2.78 22.92
N ASP A 172 -13.47 -3.39 22.16
CA ASP A 172 -14.18 -4.60 22.61
C ASP A 172 -13.24 -5.80 22.72
N HIS A 173 -12.16 -5.80 21.92
CA HIS A 173 -11.17 -6.85 21.91
C HIS A 173 -9.95 -6.63 22.83
N THR A 174 -9.81 -5.44 23.41
CA THR A 174 -8.69 -5.10 24.30
C THR A 174 -8.98 -5.58 25.72
N ILE A 175 -8.26 -6.60 26.18
CA ILE A 175 -8.37 -7.12 27.56
C ILE A 175 -7.61 -6.20 28.51
N SER A 176 -6.31 -6.01 28.26
CA SER A 176 -5.41 -5.25 29.12
C SER A 176 -4.24 -4.65 28.35
N LEU A 177 -3.63 -3.62 28.93
CA LEU A 177 -2.51 -2.87 28.35
C LEU A 177 -1.40 -2.70 29.38
N ARG A 178 -0.15 -2.87 28.95
CA ARG A 178 1.04 -2.39 29.67
C ARG A 178 1.50 -1.10 29.02
N ALA A 179 1.75 -0.06 29.81
CA ALA A 179 2.13 1.24 29.26
C ALA A 179 3.05 2.05 30.19
N VAL A 180 3.86 2.91 29.59
CA VAL A 180 4.66 3.93 30.27
C VAL A 180 3.80 5.17 30.51
N LEU A 181 3.79 5.64 31.75
CA LEU A 181 3.08 6.85 32.17
C LEU A 181 3.93 8.11 32.01
N SER A 182 3.32 9.29 32.19
CA SER A 182 3.97 10.58 31.94
C SER A 182 5.14 10.88 32.90
N ASP A 183 5.23 10.16 34.02
CA ASP A 183 6.34 10.20 34.99
C ASP A 183 7.43 9.13 34.74
N ALA A 184 7.35 8.42 33.61
CA ALA A 184 8.21 7.30 33.22
C ALA A 184 8.13 6.05 34.12
N THR A 185 7.11 5.96 34.98
CA THR A 185 6.70 4.69 35.62
C THR A 185 5.93 3.82 34.62
N VAL A 186 5.71 2.56 34.99
CA VAL A 186 5.03 1.58 34.15
C VAL A 186 3.83 1.07 34.90
N ALA A 187 2.68 1.05 34.22
CA ALA A 187 1.42 0.57 34.77
C ALA A 187 0.80 -0.50 33.87
N GLU A 188 -0.04 -1.33 34.47
CA GLU A 188 -0.86 -2.31 33.77
C GLU A 188 -2.34 -2.03 34.07
N PHE A 189 -3.10 -1.84 32.98
CA PHE A 189 -4.53 -1.57 33.01
C PHE A 189 -5.28 -2.77 32.47
N GLY A 190 -6.18 -3.35 33.25
CA GLY A 190 -6.98 -4.51 32.88
C GLY A 190 -8.29 -4.58 33.67
N PRO A 191 -9.09 -5.65 33.48
CA PRO A 191 -10.34 -5.82 34.20
C PRO A 191 -10.10 -5.96 35.70
N LEU A 192 -10.88 -5.22 36.49
CA LEU A 192 -10.86 -5.25 37.94
C LEU A 192 -12.25 -5.55 38.49
N ASP A 193 -12.31 -6.54 39.35
CA ASP A 193 -13.43 -6.72 40.28
C ASP A 193 -13.38 -5.65 41.38
N GLU A 194 -14.38 -5.63 42.27
CA GLU A 194 -14.48 -4.63 43.34
C GLU A 194 -13.23 -4.62 44.23
N ALA A 195 -12.71 -5.79 44.62
CA ALA A 195 -11.51 -5.89 45.44
C ALA A 195 -10.25 -5.41 44.70
N GLY A 196 -10.15 -5.68 43.39
CA GLY A 196 -9.12 -5.16 42.50
C GLY A 196 -9.16 -3.63 42.39
N LEU A 197 -10.36 -3.06 42.23
CA LEU A 197 -10.56 -1.62 42.15
C LEU A 197 -10.14 -0.93 43.46
N GLN A 198 -10.61 -1.42 44.61
CA GLN A 198 -10.22 -0.84 45.91
C GLN A 198 -8.71 -0.88 46.15
N ARG A 199 -8.02 -1.95 45.71
CA ARG A 199 -6.55 -2.00 45.76
C ARG A 199 -5.90 -0.94 44.88
N LYS A 200 -6.38 -0.74 43.65
CA LYS A 200 -5.85 0.30 42.74
C LYS A 200 -6.11 1.72 43.24
N LEU A 201 -7.25 1.98 43.88
CA LEU A 201 -7.56 3.27 44.50
C LEU A 201 -6.61 3.60 45.67
N ALA A 202 -6.16 2.58 46.40
CA ALA A 202 -5.20 2.69 47.49
C ALA A 202 -3.72 2.77 47.04
N THR A 203 -3.43 2.54 45.75
CA THR A 203 -2.07 2.63 45.20
C THR A 203 -1.54 4.07 45.29
N GLU A 204 -0.26 4.22 45.65
CA GLU A 204 0.43 5.52 45.64
C GLU A 204 0.98 5.87 44.25
N GLY A 205 1.32 7.15 44.03
CA GLY A 205 1.87 7.64 42.77
C GLY A 205 0.83 7.87 41.68
N LEU A 206 1.32 8.11 40.47
CA LEU A 206 0.51 8.56 39.33
C LEU A 206 -0.57 7.55 38.92
N GLU A 207 -0.27 6.24 38.98
CA GLU A 207 -1.27 5.21 38.67
C GLU A 207 -2.48 5.29 39.62
N GLY A 208 -2.25 5.37 40.93
CA GLY A 208 -3.33 5.51 41.89
C GLY A 208 -4.11 6.80 41.74
N GLU A 209 -3.43 7.91 41.40
CA GLU A 209 -4.05 9.20 41.10
C GLU A 209 -5.04 9.10 39.94
N ILE A 210 -4.64 8.41 38.87
CA ILE A 210 -5.48 8.12 37.70
C ILE A 210 -6.75 7.36 38.11
N TYR A 211 -6.61 6.29 38.91
CA TYR A 211 -7.76 5.51 39.37
C TYR A 211 -8.70 6.34 40.25
N ARG A 212 -8.17 7.10 41.22
CA ARG A 212 -8.98 7.97 42.11
C ARG A 212 -9.72 9.05 41.33
N SER A 213 -9.02 9.79 40.47
CA SER A 213 -9.60 10.87 39.67
C SER A 213 -10.73 10.38 38.78
N LEU A 214 -10.54 9.28 38.04
CA LEU A 214 -11.59 8.72 37.18
C LEU A 214 -12.75 8.14 37.98
N HIS A 215 -12.48 7.48 39.11
CA HIS A 215 -13.52 7.01 40.00
C HIS A 215 -14.39 8.18 40.52
N ASP A 216 -13.77 9.28 40.92
CA ASP A 216 -14.48 10.46 41.44
C ASP A 216 -15.30 11.16 40.34
N ILE A 217 -14.72 11.33 39.14
CA ILE A 217 -15.43 11.86 37.97
C ILE A 217 -16.70 11.05 37.69
N LEU A 218 -16.59 9.73 37.70
CA LEU A 218 -17.69 8.83 37.35
C LEU A 218 -18.66 8.57 38.51
N SER A 219 -18.26 8.79 39.75
CA SER A 219 -19.12 8.68 40.93
C SER A 219 -20.11 9.85 41.07
N ASP A 220 -19.74 11.02 40.55
CA ASP A 220 -20.61 12.20 40.57
C ASP A 220 -21.85 12.01 39.68
N ARG A 221 -23.05 12.08 40.28
CA ARG A 221 -24.33 11.86 39.58
C ARG A 221 -24.62 12.89 38.48
N SER A 222 -24.18 14.13 38.67
CA SER A 222 -24.36 15.18 37.66
C SER A 222 -23.43 15.00 36.46
N ASN A 223 -22.22 14.45 36.67
CA ASN A 223 -21.37 14.00 35.56
C ASN A 223 -22.02 12.82 34.82
N GLN A 224 -22.53 11.80 35.53
CA GLN A 224 -23.20 10.65 34.90
C GLN A 224 -24.39 11.08 34.03
N GLN A 225 -25.20 12.03 34.51
CA GLN A 225 -26.32 12.58 33.76
C GLN A 225 -25.85 13.29 32.48
N SER A 226 -24.87 14.19 32.60
CA SER A 226 -24.34 14.92 31.46
C SER A 226 -23.68 14.01 30.41
N ILE A 227 -23.00 12.95 30.85
CA ILE A 227 -22.44 11.93 29.94
C ILE A 227 -23.56 11.29 29.13
N ASN A 228 -24.63 10.81 29.79
CA ASN A 228 -25.76 10.17 29.13
C ASN A 228 -26.52 11.09 28.15
N GLU A 229 -26.66 12.36 28.51
CA GLU A 229 -27.40 13.34 27.70
C GLU A 229 -26.64 13.75 26.45
N GLU A 230 -25.32 13.96 26.56
CA GLU A 230 -24.54 14.61 25.51
C GLU A 230 -23.74 13.66 24.61
N PHE A 231 -23.29 12.50 25.11
CA PHE A 231 -22.57 11.53 24.29
C PHE A 231 -23.46 10.97 23.16
N PRO A 232 -22.84 10.41 22.09
CA PRO A 232 -23.58 9.75 21.03
C PRO A 232 -24.57 8.70 21.58
N ASP A 233 -25.64 8.45 20.82
CA ASP A 233 -26.63 7.43 21.16
C ASP A 233 -25.94 6.06 21.40
N PRO A 234 -26.20 5.37 22.53
CA PRO A 234 -25.63 4.07 22.81
C PRO A 234 -25.89 2.99 21.75
N GLY A 235 -26.93 3.15 20.93
CA GLY A 235 -27.24 2.28 19.79
C GLY A 235 -26.33 2.48 18.57
N VAL A 236 -25.57 3.57 18.52
CA VAL A 236 -24.52 3.77 17.50
C VAL A 236 -23.33 2.89 17.83
N VAL A 237 -23.17 1.79 17.09
CA VAL A 237 -22.16 0.75 17.35
C VAL A 237 -20.74 1.30 17.26
N ARG A 238 -20.45 2.08 16.22
CA ARG A 238 -19.15 2.69 16.00
C ARG A 238 -19.15 4.14 16.48
N ARG A 239 -18.57 4.37 17.65
CA ARG A 239 -18.43 5.69 18.24
C ARG A 239 -17.07 5.84 18.91
N ASN A 240 -16.36 6.89 18.56
CA ASN A 240 -15.08 7.26 19.14
C ASN A 240 -15.01 8.79 19.26
N THR A 241 -15.75 9.36 20.22
CA THR A 241 -15.83 10.82 20.44
C THR A 241 -15.08 11.19 21.71
N GLY A 242 -13.80 11.58 21.59
CA GLY A 242 -12.93 11.90 22.71
C GLY A 242 -12.66 10.71 23.63
N TYR A 243 -12.52 10.95 24.93
CA TYR A 243 -12.33 9.85 25.90
C TYR A 243 -13.67 9.19 26.21
N ALA A 244 -13.76 7.87 26.07
CA ALA A 244 -15.01 7.12 26.25
C ALA A 244 -15.40 6.94 27.74
N LEU A 245 -15.75 8.05 28.38
CA LEU A 245 -16.26 8.07 29.75
C LEU A 245 -17.62 7.35 29.85
N ASP A 246 -18.42 7.39 28.78
CA ASP A 246 -19.68 6.63 28.66
C ASP A 246 -19.45 5.11 28.72
N GLU A 247 -18.44 4.61 28.02
CA GLU A 247 -18.07 3.19 28.02
C GLU A 247 -17.50 2.75 29.38
N LEU A 248 -16.64 3.57 30.00
CA LEU A 248 -16.07 3.25 31.33
C LEU A 248 -17.13 3.31 32.44
N LEU A 249 -18.10 4.22 32.32
CA LEU A 249 -19.25 4.31 33.22
C LEU A 249 -20.15 3.08 33.13
N ASN A 250 -20.11 2.32 32.03
CA ASN A 250 -20.99 1.19 31.77
C ASN A 250 -20.50 -0.15 32.37
N CYS A 251 -19.98 -0.10 33.59
CA CYS A 251 -19.54 -1.27 34.36
C CYS A 251 -20.41 -1.51 35.61
N ALA A 252 -20.36 -2.74 36.15
CA ALA A 252 -21.19 -3.17 37.27
C ALA A 252 -21.00 -2.30 38.53
N HIS A 253 -19.81 -1.73 38.74
CA HIS A 253 -19.53 -0.83 39.85
C HIS A 253 -20.45 0.41 39.86
N PHE A 254 -20.67 1.05 38.71
CA PHE A 254 -21.52 2.25 38.61
C PHE A 254 -22.98 1.98 38.22
N ARG A 255 -23.24 0.92 37.44
CA ARG A 255 -24.56 0.61 36.86
C ARG A 255 -25.22 -0.64 37.43
N GLY A 256 -24.55 -1.39 38.30
CA GLY A 256 -25.06 -2.63 38.88
C GLY A 256 -25.47 -3.62 37.79
N LYS A 257 -26.67 -4.20 37.93
CA LYS A 257 -27.22 -5.18 36.97
C LYS A 257 -27.52 -4.62 35.57
N ASN A 258 -27.55 -3.29 35.42
CA ASN A 258 -27.84 -2.64 34.14
C ASN A 258 -26.56 -2.35 33.34
N ALA A 259 -25.39 -2.78 33.83
CA ALA A 259 -24.11 -2.58 33.17
C ALA A 259 -23.95 -3.48 31.94
N ARG A 260 -23.27 -2.96 30.91
CA ARG A 260 -22.78 -3.75 29.77
C ARG A 260 -21.57 -4.61 30.15
N TYR A 261 -20.71 -4.12 31.04
CA TYR A 261 -19.48 -4.80 31.45
C TYR A 261 -19.53 -5.22 32.92
N PRO A 262 -19.01 -6.42 33.25
CA PRO A 262 -18.95 -6.88 34.63
C PRO A 262 -17.88 -6.14 35.45
N ASP A 263 -16.78 -5.75 34.82
CA ASP A 263 -15.57 -5.26 35.50
C ASP A 263 -15.30 -3.78 35.18
N PHE A 264 -14.66 -3.07 36.11
CA PHE A 264 -14.08 -1.76 35.83
C PHE A 264 -12.75 -1.94 35.10
N ASN A 265 -12.60 -1.38 33.90
CA ASN A 265 -11.41 -1.60 33.08
C ASN A 265 -10.96 -0.32 32.34
N LEU A 266 -9.85 0.28 32.81
CA LEU A 266 -9.28 1.48 32.19
C LEU A 266 -8.67 1.24 30.81
N SER A 267 -8.32 0.01 30.45
CA SER A 267 -7.83 -0.29 29.10
C SER A 267 -8.88 0.07 28.05
N ARG A 268 -10.17 -0.04 28.41
CA ARG A 268 -11.28 0.37 27.56
C ARG A 268 -11.24 1.86 27.30
N LEU A 269 -10.96 2.72 28.28
CA LEU A 269 -10.86 4.18 28.07
C LEU A 269 -9.60 4.56 27.28
N ILE A 270 -8.48 3.87 27.53
CA ILE A 270 -7.20 4.11 26.84
C ILE A 270 -7.30 3.74 25.35
N ALA A 271 -8.04 2.70 24.99
CA ALA A 271 -8.39 2.45 23.60
C ALA A 271 -9.16 3.65 23.04
N GLY A 272 -8.75 4.20 21.90
CA GLY A 272 -9.30 5.44 21.35
C GLY A 272 -8.71 6.74 21.92
N SER A 273 -7.74 6.68 22.84
CA SER A 273 -7.09 7.87 23.41
C SER A 273 -6.01 8.50 22.52
N GLU A 274 -5.72 7.92 21.35
CA GLU A 274 -4.77 8.45 20.35
C GLU A 274 -3.36 8.69 20.89
N GLY A 275 -2.94 7.93 21.90
CA GLY A 275 -1.62 8.09 22.52
C GLY A 275 -1.47 9.39 23.31
N THR A 276 -2.58 10.02 23.71
CA THR A 276 -2.57 11.24 24.53
C THR A 276 -2.47 10.93 26.03
N LEU A 277 -2.81 9.72 26.48
CA LEU A 277 -2.84 9.40 27.91
C LEU A 277 -1.62 8.59 28.37
N VAL A 278 -1.19 7.61 27.57
CA VAL A 278 -0.10 6.68 27.90
C VAL A 278 0.68 6.28 26.66
N PHE A 279 1.90 5.78 26.86
CA PHE A 279 2.68 5.15 25.78
C PHE A 279 2.64 3.63 25.93
N MET A 280 1.85 2.94 25.11
CA MET A 280 1.66 1.48 25.18
C MET A 280 2.92 0.70 24.79
N THR A 281 3.24 -0.35 25.55
CA THR A 281 4.38 -1.26 25.31
C THR A 281 3.94 -2.69 25.06
N GLU A 282 2.80 -3.12 25.61
CA GLU A 282 2.17 -4.41 25.33
C GLU A 282 0.64 -4.28 25.31
N VAL A 283 0.00 -5.09 24.46
CA VAL A 283 -1.45 -5.21 24.37
C VAL A 283 -1.83 -6.67 24.52
N LYS A 284 -2.75 -6.98 25.44
CA LYS A 284 -3.41 -8.28 25.53
C LYS A 284 -4.77 -8.17 24.86
N VAL A 285 -4.96 -8.93 23.78
CA VAL A 285 -6.20 -8.97 22.99
C VAL A 285 -6.89 -10.31 23.14
N ASN A 286 -8.23 -10.34 23.14
CA ASN A 286 -8.94 -11.61 23.01
C ASN A 286 -8.91 -12.09 21.55
N LEU A 287 -9.06 -13.41 21.38
CA LEU A 287 -9.16 -14.08 20.11
C LEU A 287 -10.55 -14.69 19.97
N ILE A 288 -11.04 -14.78 18.75
CA ILE A 288 -12.36 -15.35 18.45
C ILE A 288 -12.22 -16.52 17.48
N PRO A 289 -13.15 -17.51 17.48
CA PRO A 289 -13.15 -18.60 16.52
C PRO A 289 -13.29 -18.09 15.09
N LEU A 290 -12.65 -18.76 14.13
CA LEU A 290 -12.81 -18.46 12.70
C LEU A 290 -14.30 -18.52 12.29
N PRO A 291 -14.73 -17.65 11.36
CA PRO A 291 -16.09 -17.70 10.83
C PRO A 291 -16.37 -19.02 10.10
N PRO A 292 -17.65 -19.40 9.95
CA PRO A 292 -18.07 -20.53 9.10
C PRO A 292 -17.48 -20.50 7.69
N ASP A 293 -17.38 -21.67 7.07
CA ASP A 293 -16.73 -21.87 5.76
C ASP A 293 -17.57 -21.35 4.58
N HIS A 294 -18.90 -21.38 4.69
CA HIS A 294 -19.77 -20.99 3.58
C HIS A 294 -20.02 -19.48 3.58
N LYS A 295 -19.65 -18.84 2.47
CA LYS A 295 -19.79 -17.40 2.28
C LYS A 295 -20.34 -17.09 0.89
N ALA A 296 -21.23 -16.11 0.82
CA ALA A 296 -21.63 -15.51 -0.44
C ALA A 296 -21.73 -13.99 -0.30
N LEU A 297 -21.31 -13.30 -1.35
CA LEU A 297 -21.37 -11.85 -1.46
C LEU A 297 -22.33 -11.47 -2.58
N VAL A 298 -23.28 -10.59 -2.28
CA VAL A 298 -24.25 -10.06 -3.23
C VAL A 298 -23.98 -8.56 -3.44
N PRO A 299 -23.20 -8.17 -4.47
CA PRO A 299 -23.02 -6.76 -4.83
C PRO A 299 -24.22 -6.25 -5.65
N ILE A 300 -25.24 -5.79 -4.94
CA ILE A 300 -26.52 -5.31 -5.47
C ILE A 300 -26.30 -3.98 -6.19
N HIS A 301 -26.75 -3.90 -7.43
CA HIS A 301 -26.63 -2.69 -8.25
C HIS A 301 -27.85 -1.79 -8.04
N CYS A 302 -27.59 -0.57 -7.60
CA CYS A 302 -28.60 0.46 -7.35
C CYS A 302 -28.44 1.61 -8.37
N ASN A 303 -29.54 2.31 -8.68
CA ASN A 303 -29.52 3.47 -9.59
C ASN A 303 -28.96 4.72 -8.90
N SER A 304 -29.00 4.79 -7.57
CA SER A 304 -28.49 5.92 -6.79
C SER A 304 -27.95 5.47 -5.42
N VAL A 305 -27.20 6.37 -4.77
CA VAL A 305 -26.76 6.21 -3.37
C VAL A 305 -27.95 6.09 -2.42
N MET A 306 -28.99 6.91 -2.60
CA MET A 306 -30.18 6.90 -1.75
C MET A 306 -30.95 5.58 -1.84
N GLU A 307 -31.01 4.97 -3.02
CA GLU A 307 -31.59 3.64 -3.20
C GLU A 307 -30.82 2.56 -2.41
N ALA A 308 -29.49 2.64 -2.38
CA ALA A 308 -28.66 1.74 -1.58
C ALA A 308 -28.84 1.96 -0.07
N ILE A 309 -29.02 3.22 0.37
CA ILE A 309 -29.33 3.56 1.77
C ILE A 309 -30.64 2.93 2.21
N ARG A 310 -31.70 3.04 1.40
CA ARG A 310 -32.99 2.38 1.67
C ARG A 310 -32.85 0.86 1.66
N GLY A 311 -32.07 0.32 0.73
CA GLY A 311 -31.79 -1.11 0.62
C GLY A 311 -31.10 -1.69 1.86
N ASN A 312 -30.24 -0.91 2.53
CA ASN A 312 -29.53 -1.36 3.74
C ASN A 312 -30.49 -1.86 4.84
N LEU A 313 -31.60 -1.15 5.08
CA LEU A 313 -32.58 -1.56 6.10
C LEU A 313 -33.25 -2.89 5.77
N ILE A 314 -33.48 -3.18 4.49
CA ILE A 314 -33.97 -4.50 4.05
C ILE A 314 -32.89 -5.56 4.25
N ALA A 315 -31.66 -5.28 3.79
CA ALA A 315 -30.54 -6.22 3.94
C ALA A 315 -30.32 -6.62 5.42
N LEU A 316 -30.36 -5.67 6.35
CA LEU A 316 -30.17 -5.91 7.79
C LEU A 316 -31.20 -6.87 8.39
N LYS A 317 -32.44 -6.92 7.88
CA LYS A 317 -33.48 -7.88 8.34
C LYS A 317 -33.06 -9.35 8.16
N HIS A 318 -32.19 -9.61 7.18
CA HIS A 318 -31.70 -10.96 6.87
C HIS A 318 -30.42 -11.35 7.61
N GLN A 319 -29.99 -10.55 8.59
CA GLN A 319 -28.82 -10.82 9.45
C GLN A 319 -27.55 -11.11 8.64
N PRO A 320 -27.09 -10.16 7.81
CA PRO A 320 -25.84 -10.29 7.07
C PRO A 320 -24.64 -10.20 8.02
N ALA A 321 -23.49 -10.71 7.59
CA ALA A 321 -22.22 -10.53 8.30
C ALA A 321 -21.60 -9.15 8.04
N ALA A 322 -21.85 -8.57 6.87
CA ALA A 322 -21.43 -7.23 6.49
C ALA A 322 -22.39 -6.62 5.45
N VAL A 323 -22.59 -5.30 5.53
CA VAL A 323 -23.23 -4.50 4.46
C VAL A 323 -22.41 -3.24 4.23
N GLU A 324 -21.94 -3.07 3.00
CA GLU A 324 -21.08 -1.97 2.56
C GLU A 324 -21.69 -1.22 1.38
N LEU A 325 -21.34 0.06 1.26
CA LEU A 325 -21.74 0.93 0.15
C LEU A 325 -20.51 1.46 -0.59
N MET A 326 -20.60 1.49 -1.92
CA MET A 326 -19.63 2.15 -2.79
C MET A 326 -20.33 2.85 -3.95
N ASP A 327 -20.04 4.13 -4.17
CA ASP A 327 -20.64 4.92 -5.25
C ASP A 327 -20.01 4.69 -6.64
N ASN A 328 -20.61 5.33 -7.64
CA ASN A 328 -20.13 5.33 -9.01
C ASN A 328 -18.76 6.01 -9.21
N THR A 329 -18.40 7.00 -8.40
CA THR A 329 -17.14 7.74 -8.54
C THR A 329 -15.95 6.83 -8.27
N ILE A 330 -16.04 6.00 -7.23
CA ILE A 330 -15.02 4.99 -6.93
C ILE A 330 -14.94 3.97 -8.07
N LEU A 331 -16.09 3.53 -8.59
CA LEU A 331 -16.13 2.63 -9.74
C LEU A 331 -15.44 3.25 -10.96
N GLU A 332 -15.72 4.49 -11.33
CA GLU A 332 -15.08 5.14 -12.47
C GLU A 332 -13.57 5.28 -12.27
N CYS A 333 -13.11 5.68 -11.08
CA CYS A 333 -11.69 5.75 -10.75
C CYS A 333 -11.00 4.38 -10.86
N ALA A 334 -11.69 3.30 -10.49
CA ALA A 334 -11.16 1.94 -10.60
C ALA A 334 -10.93 1.49 -12.06
N LYS A 335 -11.54 2.13 -13.09
CA LYS A 335 -11.21 1.86 -14.52
C LYS A 335 -9.73 2.12 -14.83
N GLN A 336 -9.14 3.11 -14.13
CA GLN A 336 -7.80 3.62 -14.41
C GLN A 336 -6.69 2.85 -13.68
N ASN A 337 -7.02 2.10 -12.62
CA ASN A 337 -6.05 1.29 -11.89
C ASN A 337 -5.95 -0.13 -12.48
N ILE A 338 -4.72 -0.61 -12.73
CA ILE A 338 -4.45 -1.87 -13.43
C ILE A 338 -5.06 -3.08 -12.71
N ASN A 339 -4.92 -3.15 -11.39
CA ASN A 339 -5.40 -4.27 -10.59
C ASN A 339 -6.91 -4.16 -10.35
N GLN A 340 -7.40 -2.98 -9.98
CA GLN A 340 -8.81 -2.81 -9.66
C GLN A 340 -9.72 -2.96 -10.89
N ARG A 341 -9.24 -2.61 -12.09
CA ARG A 341 -9.97 -2.90 -13.33
C ARG A 341 -10.28 -4.40 -13.49
N LYS A 342 -9.39 -5.30 -13.04
CA LYS A 342 -9.59 -6.76 -13.10
C LYS A 342 -10.59 -7.25 -12.04
N ASN A 343 -10.84 -6.47 -10.98
CA ASN A 343 -11.73 -6.83 -9.87
C ASN A 343 -13.20 -6.43 -10.12
N ARG A 344 -13.51 -5.90 -11.31
CA ARG A 344 -14.84 -5.41 -11.69
C ARG A 344 -15.73 -6.42 -12.44
N PHE A 345 -15.36 -7.70 -12.44
CA PHE A 345 -16.00 -8.75 -13.25
C PHE A 345 -17.50 -8.95 -12.94
N PHE A 346 -17.97 -8.52 -11.77
CA PHE A 346 -19.36 -8.63 -11.32
C PHE A 346 -20.27 -7.48 -11.78
N LEU A 347 -19.70 -6.41 -12.37
CA LEU A 347 -20.47 -5.22 -12.74
C LEU A 347 -21.27 -5.44 -14.02
N LYS A 348 -22.53 -5.00 -14.00
CA LYS A 348 -23.40 -4.93 -15.19
C LYS A 348 -23.88 -3.49 -15.39
N GLY A 349 -23.53 -2.91 -16.53
CA GLY A 349 -23.82 -1.50 -16.83
C GLY A 349 -22.99 -0.54 -15.98
N ASP A 350 -23.53 0.67 -15.75
CA ASP A 350 -22.90 1.73 -14.96
C ASP A 350 -23.82 2.08 -13.75
N PRO A 351 -23.78 1.28 -12.67
CA PRO A 351 -24.60 1.51 -11.46
C PRO A 351 -24.27 2.85 -10.80
N GLY A 352 -25.28 3.51 -10.23
CA GLY A 352 -25.10 4.71 -9.42
C GLY A 352 -24.46 4.41 -8.06
N ALA A 353 -24.73 3.23 -7.51
CA ALA A 353 -24.06 2.70 -6.33
C ALA A 353 -24.12 1.16 -6.30
N ILE A 354 -23.24 0.55 -5.51
CA ILE A 354 -23.27 -0.87 -5.18
C ILE A 354 -23.48 -1.03 -3.67
N LEU A 355 -24.51 -1.79 -3.29
CA LEU A 355 -24.72 -2.28 -1.93
C LEU A 355 -24.20 -3.71 -1.84
N MET A 356 -23.10 -3.93 -1.12
CA MET A 356 -22.46 -5.25 -1.00
C MET A 356 -22.92 -5.93 0.28
N VAL A 357 -23.70 -7.00 0.16
CA VAL A 357 -24.22 -7.77 1.29
C VAL A 357 -23.52 -9.11 1.38
N GLU A 358 -22.86 -9.40 2.50
CA GLU A 358 -22.21 -10.69 2.73
C GLU A 358 -22.97 -11.54 3.74
N PHE A 359 -23.18 -12.80 3.39
CA PHE A 359 -23.71 -13.82 4.28
C PHE A 359 -22.63 -14.85 4.59
N ILE A 360 -22.55 -15.24 5.86
CA ILE A 360 -21.65 -16.27 6.36
C ILE A 360 -22.51 -17.21 7.21
N GLU A 361 -22.56 -18.50 6.84
CA GLU A 361 -23.40 -19.50 7.50
C GLU A 361 -22.73 -20.87 7.53
N GLN A 362 -23.30 -21.78 8.32
CA GLN A 362 -22.88 -23.18 8.37
C GLN A 362 -23.39 -24.00 7.17
N ASP A 363 -24.44 -23.53 6.47
CA ASP A 363 -25.06 -24.23 5.34
C ASP A 363 -25.31 -23.29 4.16
N GLU A 364 -24.87 -23.68 2.97
CA GLU A 364 -25.10 -22.96 1.72
C GLU A 364 -26.59 -22.83 1.37
N ALA A 365 -27.44 -23.79 1.78
CA ALA A 365 -28.87 -23.72 1.55
C ALA A 365 -29.51 -22.52 2.28
N VAL A 366 -29.09 -22.25 3.51
CA VAL A 366 -29.53 -21.09 4.30
C VAL A 366 -29.10 -19.79 3.62
N ILE A 367 -27.87 -19.73 3.11
CA ILE A 367 -27.39 -18.58 2.34
C ILE A 367 -28.28 -18.33 1.12
N ARG A 368 -28.60 -19.38 0.34
CA ARG A 368 -29.46 -19.24 -0.84
C ARG A 368 -30.87 -18.76 -0.48
N GLU A 369 -31.45 -19.24 0.61
CA GLU A 369 -32.76 -18.79 1.10
C GLU A 369 -32.73 -17.32 1.52
N LYS A 370 -31.73 -16.91 2.32
CA LYS A 370 -31.55 -15.51 2.72
C LYS A 370 -31.39 -14.57 1.52
N ILE A 371 -30.57 -14.96 0.54
CA ILE A 371 -30.38 -14.18 -0.70
C ILE A 371 -31.69 -14.06 -1.47
N ALA A 372 -32.42 -15.16 -1.67
CA ALA A 372 -33.67 -15.15 -2.42
C ALA A 372 -34.76 -14.30 -1.75
N SER A 373 -34.89 -14.40 -0.41
CA SER A 373 -35.83 -13.58 0.35
C SER A 373 -35.47 -12.10 0.29
N MET A 374 -34.19 -11.76 0.50
CA MET A 374 -33.70 -10.38 0.43
C MET A 374 -33.91 -9.78 -0.96
N GLU A 375 -33.55 -10.51 -2.02
CA GLU A 375 -33.75 -10.05 -3.39
C GLU A 375 -35.23 -9.83 -3.69
N LYS A 376 -36.12 -10.74 -3.25
CA LYS A 376 -37.56 -10.59 -3.43
C LYS A 376 -38.08 -9.31 -2.75
N GLU A 377 -37.76 -9.10 -1.47
CA GLU A 377 -38.20 -7.91 -0.73
C GLU A 377 -37.66 -6.62 -1.35
N MET A 378 -36.39 -6.60 -1.77
CA MET A 378 -35.82 -5.43 -2.45
C MET A 378 -36.53 -5.14 -3.78
N ARG A 379 -36.79 -6.17 -4.59
CA ARG A 379 -37.53 -6.01 -5.87
C ARG A 379 -38.96 -5.53 -5.66
N GLU A 380 -39.66 -6.06 -4.66
CA GLU A 380 -41.01 -5.62 -4.30
C GLU A 380 -41.02 -4.15 -3.84
N ALA A 381 -39.95 -3.70 -3.18
CA ALA A 381 -39.75 -2.30 -2.80
C ALA A 381 -39.24 -1.41 -3.96
N GLY A 382 -38.99 -1.97 -5.16
CA GLY A 382 -38.43 -1.24 -6.29
C GLY A 382 -36.96 -0.83 -6.12
N LEU A 383 -36.21 -1.55 -5.27
CA LEU A 383 -34.80 -1.30 -4.97
C LEU A 383 -33.93 -2.38 -5.62
N GLY A 384 -32.82 -1.96 -6.23
CA GLY A 384 -31.85 -2.81 -6.92
C GLY A 384 -32.35 -3.30 -8.27
N TYR A 385 -31.49 -3.25 -9.29
CA TYR A 385 -31.81 -3.77 -10.63
C TYR A 385 -31.01 -5.02 -11.01
N HIS A 386 -29.90 -5.31 -10.32
CA HIS A 386 -29.08 -6.50 -10.56
C HIS A 386 -28.46 -7.05 -9.26
N PHE A 387 -28.56 -8.36 -9.05
CA PHE A 387 -28.18 -9.07 -7.82
C PHE A 387 -27.23 -10.23 -8.13
N PRO A 388 -25.99 -9.96 -8.60
CA PRO A 388 -25.02 -11.02 -8.81
C PRO A 388 -24.68 -11.71 -7.49
N VAL A 389 -24.43 -13.03 -7.52
CA VAL A 389 -23.96 -13.79 -6.36
C VAL A 389 -22.52 -14.23 -6.61
N VAL A 390 -21.61 -13.78 -5.75
CA VAL A 390 -20.17 -14.06 -5.83
C VAL A 390 -19.79 -15.01 -4.71
N THR A 391 -19.10 -16.11 -5.05
CA THR A 391 -18.69 -17.15 -4.10
C THR A 391 -17.21 -17.50 -4.23
N GLY A 392 -16.67 -18.22 -3.25
CA GLY A 392 -15.30 -18.74 -3.27
C GLY A 392 -14.23 -17.65 -3.38
N LYS A 393 -13.18 -17.91 -4.17
CA LYS A 393 -12.01 -17.03 -4.28
C LYS A 393 -12.32 -15.63 -4.82
N ASP A 394 -13.42 -15.49 -5.56
CA ASP A 394 -13.78 -14.23 -6.20
C ASP A 394 -14.35 -13.19 -5.21
N ILE A 395 -14.84 -13.62 -4.03
CA ILE A 395 -15.26 -12.72 -2.94
C ILE A 395 -14.11 -11.78 -2.56
N SER A 396 -12.90 -12.34 -2.37
CA SER A 396 -11.70 -11.57 -2.01
C SER A 396 -11.35 -10.47 -3.03
N ARG A 397 -11.70 -10.67 -4.30
CA ARG A 397 -11.45 -9.69 -5.38
C ARG A 397 -12.42 -8.52 -5.31
N VAL A 398 -13.69 -8.78 -4.97
CA VAL A 398 -14.68 -7.72 -4.73
C VAL A 398 -14.28 -6.90 -3.50
N TRP A 399 -13.88 -7.56 -2.42
CA TRP A 399 -13.38 -6.86 -1.23
C TRP A 399 -12.09 -6.09 -1.48
N ALA A 400 -11.18 -6.60 -2.32
CA ALA A 400 -9.99 -5.86 -2.72
C ALA A 400 -10.33 -4.55 -3.47
N LEU A 401 -11.42 -4.52 -4.25
CA LEU A 401 -11.93 -3.30 -4.87
C LEU A 401 -12.49 -2.32 -3.84
N ARG A 402 -13.36 -2.80 -2.93
CA ARG A 402 -13.94 -1.98 -1.85
C ARG A 402 -12.88 -1.38 -0.93
N LYS A 403 -11.87 -2.17 -0.52
CA LYS A 403 -10.74 -1.71 0.32
C LYS A 403 -9.84 -0.71 -0.40
N ALA A 404 -9.75 -0.78 -1.74
CA ALA A 404 -8.97 0.16 -2.55
C ALA A 404 -9.67 1.51 -2.80
N GLY A 405 -10.95 1.65 -2.42
CA GLY A 405 -11.81 2.82 -2.69
C GLY A 405 -11.13 4.15 -2.42
N LEU A 406 -10.63 4.35 -1.19
CA LEU A 406 -9.93 5.57 -0.79
C LEU A 406 -8.76 5.92 -1.72
N GLY A 407 -7.87 4.97 -1.99
CA GLY A 407 -6.68 5.27 -2.76
C GLY A 407 -6.94 5.43 -4.25
N VAL A 408 -7.99 4.81 -4.82
CA VAL A 408 -8.35 5.05 -6.23
C VAL A 408 -8.89 6.46 -6.47
N LEU A 409 -9.50 7.11 -5.46
CA LEU A 409 -9.99 8.49 -5.55
C LEU A 409 -8.86 9.52 -5.81
N SER A 410 -7.61 9.19 -5.45
CA SER A 410 -6.44 10.00 -5.83
C SER A 410 -6.18 10.05 -7.34
N ASN A 411 -6.90 9.25 -8.15
CA ASN A 411 -6.82 9.29 -9.61
C ASN A 411 -7.87 10.19 -10.26
N LEU A 412 -8.76 10.82 -9.49
CA LEU A 412 -9.74 11.77 -10.04
C LEU A 412 -9.01 12.90 -10.82
N PRO A 413 -9.44 13.27 -12.03
CA PRO A 413 -8.86 14.40 -12.75
C PRO A 413 -9.12 15.74 -12.06
N GLY A 414 -8.23 16.71 -12.26
CA GLY A 414 -8.38 18.07 -11.73
C GLY A 414 -7.57 18.35 -10.46
N ASP A 415 -7.70 19.58 -9.95
CA ASP A 415 -7.07 20.02 -8.69
C ASP A 415 -8.01 19.91 -7.49
N GLY A 416 -9.33 19.95 -7.70
CA GLY A 416 -10.30 19.50 -6.71
C GLY A 416 -10.14 18.01 -6.44
N ARG A 417 -10.10 17.63 -5.15
CA ARG A 417 -9.93 16.26 -4.69
C ARG A 417 -11.04 15.89 -3.71
N PRO A 418 -11.48 14.63 -3.67
CA PRO A 418 -12.32 14.13 -2.58
C PRO A 418 -11.52 14.14 -1.27
N VAL A 419 -11.64 15.21 -0.48
CA VAL A 419 -10.86 15.43 0.73
C VAL A 419 -11.54 14.82 1.95
N SER A 420 -10.75 14.50 2.96
CA SER A 420 -11.18 13.74 4.14
C SER A 420 -11.87 14.67 5.16
N VAL A 421 -12.95 15.36 4.78
CA VAL A 421 -13.67 16.24 5.71
C VAL A 421 -14.58 15.42 6.63
N ILE A 422 -15.54 14.72 6.01
CA ILE A 422 -16.61 13.98 6.68
C ILE A 422 -16.34 12.48 6.55
N GLU A 423 -15.08 12.12 6.82
CA GLU A 423 -14.54 10.80 6.48
C GLU A 423 -14.95 9.68 7.45
N ASP A 424 -15.82 9.93 8.44
CA ASP A 424 -15.99 8.98 9.55
C ASP A 424 -17.23 9.24 10.44
N THR A 425 -18.31 9.80 9.91
CA THR A 425 -19.48 10.10 10.74
C THR A 425 -20.35 8.87 10.92
N SER A 426 -20.83 8.62 12.13
CA SER A 426 -21.76 7.51 12.40
C SER A 426 -23.06 8.00 13.03
N VAL A 427 -24.19 7.53 12.52
CA VAL A 427 -25.55 7.77 13.07
C VAL A 427 -26.30 6.45 13.16
N HIS A 428 -27.39 6.41 13.93
CA HIS A 428 -28.21 5.19 14.01
C HIS A 428 -28.74 4.81 12.61
N VAL A 429 -28.69 3.52 12.24
CA VAL A 429 -29.02 3.05 10.87
C VAL A 429 -30.42 3.46 10.39
N GLU A 430 -31.39 3.50 11.31
CA GLU A 430 -32.77 3.95 11.02
C GLU A 430 -32.88 5.44 10.70
N LYS A 431 -31.85 6.24 10.99
CA LYS A 431 -31.81 7.69 10.74
C LYS A 431 -30.98 8.06 9.51
N LEU A 432 -30.37 7.08 8.83
CA LEU A 432 -29.46 7.34 7.70
C LEU A 432 -30.14 8.07 6.55
N GLU A 433 -31.38 7.72 6.20
CA GLU A 433 -32.10 8.37 5.10
C GLU A 433 -32.35 9.86 5.40
N ASP A 434 -32.85 10.18 6.59
CA ASP A 434 -33.09 11.56 7.02
C ASP A 434 -31.76 12.34 7.09
N TYR A 435 -30.73 11.75 7.69
CA TYR A 435 -29.40 12.35 7.83
C TYR A 435 -28.79 12.66 6.46
N ILE A 436 -28.80 11.71 5.52
CA ILE A 436 -28.24 11.91 4.18
C ILE A 436 -29.07 12.91 3.37
N THR A 437 -30.40 12.92 3.54
CA THR A 437 -31.24 13.93 2.87
C THR A 437 -30.87 15.34 3.31
N GLU A 438 -30.70 15.58 4.61
CA GLU A 438 -30.26 16.89 5.12
C GLU A 438 -28.80 17.21 4.78
N PHE A 439 -27.94 16.19 4.72
CA PHE A 439 -26.56 16.33 4.27
C PHE A 439 -26.47 16.72 2.78
N ASP A 440 -27.25 16.10 1.91
CA ASP A 440 -27.29 16.43 0.49
C ASP A 440 -27.75 17.89 0.29
N GLN A 441 -28.76 18.33 1.05
CA GLN A 441 -29.18 19.73 1.08
C GLN A 441 -28.07 20.67 1.57
N LEU A 442 -27.24 20.24 2.52
CA LEU A 442 -26.05 20.99 2.95
C LEU A 442 -25.05 21.14 1.81
N MET A 443 -24.75 20.05 1.08
CA MET A 443 -23.84 20.09 -0.07
C MET A 443 -24.38 20.93 -1.23
N GLU A 444 -25.69 20.90 -1.49
CA GLU A 444 -26.35 21.75 -2.49
C GLU A 444 -26.19 23.25 -2.17
N ARG A 445 -26.33 23.65 -0.90
CA ARG A 445 -26.11 25.06 -0.48
C ARG A 445 -24.69 25.54 -0.80
N TYR A 446 -23.71 24.67 -0.63
CA TYR A 446 -22.31 24.95 -0.99
C TYR A 446 -21.97 24.68 -2.44
N GLN A 447 -22.91 24.15 -3.25
CA GLN A 447 -22.72 23.77 -4.65
C GLN A 447 -21.57 22.78 -4.85
N LEU A 448 -21.41 21.84 -3.92
CA LEU A 448 -20.37 20.82 -3.96
C LEU A 448 -20.92 19.46 -4.34
N SER A 449 -20.08 18.68 -5.00
CA SER A 449 -20.30 17.24 -5.15
C SER A 449 -19.54 16.48 -4.05
N CYS A 450 -20.06 15.32 -3.68
CA CYS A 450 -19.52 14.47 -2.64
C CYS A 450 -19.39 13.02 -3.14
N VAL A 451 -18.34 12.34 -2.69
CA VAL A 451 -18.14 10.90 -2.92
C VAL A 451 -18.63 10.14 -1.70
N TYR A 452 -19.35 9.05 -1.92
CA TYR A 452 -19.97 8.22 -0.87
C TYR A 452 -19.35 6.83 -0.85
N HIS A 453 -18.85 6.44 0.33
CA HIS A 453 -18.63 5.05 0.68
C HIS A 453 -18.91 4.86 2.16
N ALA A 454 -19.34 3.66 2.57
CA ALA A 454 -19.84 3.49 3.93
C ALA A 454 -19.78 2.05 4.42
N HIS A 455 -19.54 1.92 5.73
CA HIS A 455 -19.89 0.75 6.53
C HIS A 455 -21.37 0.88 6.93
N ILE A 456 -22.26 0.82 5.93
CA ILE A 456 -23.64 1.27 6.06
C ILE A 456 -24.48 0.41 7.03
N SER A 457 -24.09 -0.86 7.23
CA SER A 457 -24.69 -1.76 8.23
C SER A 457 -24.60 -1.27 9.67
N VAL A 458 -23.62 -0.43 9.99
CA VAL A 458 -23.40 0.13 11.34
C VAL A 458 -23.55 1.65 11.36
N GLY A 459 -24.12 2.21 10.29
CA GLY A 459 -24.44 3.63 10.20
C GLY A 459 -23.25 4.56 10.04
N GLU A 460 -22.06 4.03 9.76
CA GLU A 460 -20.86 4.83 9.51
C GLU A 460 -20.70 5.16 8.03
N LEU A 461 -20.45 6.44 7.76
CA LEU A 461 -20.40 7.05 6.45
C LEU A 461 -19.05 7.76 6.26
N HIS A 462 -18.45 7.56 5.09
CA HIS A 462 -17.28 8.28 4.63
C HIS A 462 -17.68 9.15 3.44
N LEU A 463 -17.88 10.42 3.73
CA LEU A 463 -18.36 11.44 2.81
C LEU A 463 -17.21 12.39 2.48
N ARG A 464 -16.84 12.45 1.19
CA ARG A 464 -15.70 13.24 0.71
C ARG A 464 -16.14 14.31 -0.28
N PRO A 465 -16.45 15.53 0.18
CA PRO A 465 -16.64 16.68 -0.69
C PRO A 465 -15.42 16.93 -1.58
N ILE A 466 -15.66 17.37 -2.81
CA ILE A 466 -14.57 17.71 -3.74
C ILE A 466 -14.12 19.15 -3.49
N LEU A 467 -12.93 19.31 -2.90
CA LEU A 467 -12.31 20.61 -2.57
C LEU A 467 -10.86 20.67 -3.06
N ASN A 468 -10.38 21.89 -3.31
CA ASN A 468 -8.98 22.17 -3.61
C ASN A 468 -8.32 22.88 -2.41
N LEU A 469 -7.70 22.13 -1.49
CA LEU A 469 -7.03 22.69 -0.30
C LEU A 469 -5.79 23.56 -0.59
N LYS A 470 -5.54 23.89 -1.85
CA LYS A 470 -4.55 24.89 -2.27
C LYS A 470 -5.20 26.26 -2.50
N ASP A 471 -6.52 26.32 -2.67
CA ASP A 471 -7.27 27.57 -2.75
C ASP A 471 -7.65 28.02 -1.32
N PRO A 472 -7.27 29.24 -0.89
CA PRO A 472 -7.68 29.77 0.41
C PRO A 472 -9.19 29.75 0.67
N LYS A 473 -10.02 29.87 -0.37
CA LYS A 473 -11.49 29.80 -0.23
C LYS A 473 -11.95 28.40 0.15
N ASP A 474 -11.43 27.39 -0.53
CA ASP A 474 -11.76 25.99 -0.26
C ASP A 474 -11.22 25.52 1.08
N VAL A 475 -10.12 26.11 1.58
CA VAL A 475 -9.62 25.88 2.93
C VAL A 475 -10.59 26.42 4.00
N GLN A 476 -11.23 27.56 3.76
CA GLN A 476 -12.31 28.03 4.66
C GLN A 476 -13.53 27.12 4.54
N LEU A 477 -13.91 26.74 3.32
CA LEU A 477 -15.04 25.85 3.07
C LEU A 477 -14.85 24.46 3.72
N PHE A 478 -13.62 23.96 3.75
CA PHE A 478 -13.24 22.73 4.47
C PHE A 478 -13.59 22.79 5.96
N HIS A 479 -13.38 23.95 6.61
CA HIS A 479 -13.78 24.18 8.01
C HIS A 479 -15.29 24.35 8.17
N ASP A 480 -15.90 25.23 7.36
CA ASP A 480 -17.32 25.55 7.45
C ASP A 480 -18.18 24.29 7.30
N ILE A 481 -17.84 23.42 6.34
CA ILE A 481 -18.53 22.15 6.11
C ILE A 481 -18.40 21.21 7.31
N ALA A 482 -17.21 21.11 7.90
CA ALA A 482 -17.01 20.26 9.06
C ALA A 482 -17.80 20.75 10.28
N LEU A 483 -17.86 22.07 10.51
CA LEU A 483 -18.64 22.67 11.57
C LEU A 483 -20.15 22.42 11.39
N GLU A 484 -20.68 22.68 10.19
CA GLU A 484 -22.10 22.42 9.90
C GLU A 484 -22.44 20.93 9.98
N THR A 485 -21.51 20.07 9.55
CA THR A 485 -21.66 18.62 9.67
C THR A 485 -21.63 18.18 11.14
N ALA A 486 -20.78 18.76 11.98
CA ALA A 486 -20.75 18.47 13.41
C ALA A 486 -22.09 18.83 14.08
N LYS A 487 -22.70 19.95 13.72
CA LYS A 487 -24.06 20.32 14.18
C LYS A 487 -25.10 19.30 13.70
N LEU A 488 -25.02 18.86 12.45
CA LEU A 488 -25.93 17.87 11.89
C LEU A 488 -25.80 16.53 12.60
N VAL A 489 -24.58 16.02 12.77
CA VAL A 489 -24.32 14.77 13.51
C VAL A 489 -24.82 14.88 14.96
N LYS A 490 -24.59 16.02 15.63
CA LYS A 490 -25.11 16.27 16.98
C LYS A 490 -26.64 16.22 17.04
N LYS A 491 -27.34 16.80 16.07
CA LYS A 491 -28.81 16.74 15.95
C LYS A 491 -29.32 15.29 15.93
N TYR A 492 -28.62 14.39 15.25
CA TYR A 492 -28.97 12.96 15.19
C TYR A 492 -28.33 12.13 16.32
N ARG A 493 -27.73 12.76 17.33
CA ARG A 493 -26.97 12.09 18.42
C ARG A 493 -25.93 11.09 17.89
N GLY A 494 -25.32 11.40 16.75
CA GLY A 494 -24.26 10.58 16.14
C GLY A 494 -22.88 10.84 16.73
N SER A 495 -21.88 10.16 16.15
CA SER A 495 -20.46 10.40 16.41
C SER A 495 -19.78 11.01 15.18
N LEU A 496 -18.86 11.95 15.40
CA LEU A 496 -18.02 12.51 14.32
C LEU A 496 -16.92 11.55 13.88
N SER A 497 -16.59 10.56 14.71
CA SER A 497 -15.62 9.52 14.40
C SER A 497 -16.15 8.15 14.81
N GLY A 498 -16.46 7.31 13.82
CA GLY A 498 -16.78 5.90 14.00
C GLY A 498 -15.53 5.05 14.29
N GLU A 499 -14.47 5.21 13.48
CA GLU A 499 -13.29 4.33 13.53
C GLU A 499 -11.91 5.01 13.38
N HIS A 500 -11.84 6.22 12.82
CA HIS A 500 -10.60 6.88 12.43
C HIS A 500 -9.96 7.74 13.52
N GLY A 501 -10.65 7.97 14.63
CA GLY A 501 -10.28 8.92 15.66
C GLY A 501 -10.58 10.39 15.33
N ASP A 502 -10.43 11.22 16.35
CA ASP A 502 -10.64 12.67 16.30
C ASP A 502 -9.47 13.40 15.64
N GLY A 503 -8.24 13.12 16.10
CA GLY A 503 -7.02 13.78 15.66
C GLY A 503 -7.13 15.31 15.59
N ARG A 504 -6.49 15.89 14.56
CA ARG A 504 -6.60 17.31 14.20
C ARG A 504 -7.91 17.63 13.49
N LEU A 505 -8.43 16.67 12.73
CA LEU A 505 -9.58 16.87 11.85
C LEU A 505 -10.86 17.19 12.62
N ARG A 506 -11.06 16.57 13.78
CA ARG A 506 -12.34 16.63 14.51
C ARG A 506 -12.18 17.15 15.93
N GLY A 507 -10.96 17.14 16.46
CA GLY A 507 -10.71 17.53 17.84
C GLY A 507 -11.20 18.95 18.20
N GLU A 508 -11.22 19.87 17.23
CA GLU A 508 -11.81 21.22 17.41
C GLU A 508 -13.29 21.16 17.82
N PHE A 509 -14.07 20.22 17.25
CA PHE A 509 -15.51 20.15 17.42
C PHE A 509 -15.94 19.27 18.60
N LEU A 510 -15.02 18.63 19.32
CA LEU A 510 -15.38 17.76 20.44
C LEU A 510 -16.18 18.49 21.51
N ARG A 511 -15.84 19.75 21.80
CA ARG A 511 -16.60 20.57 22.75
C ARG A 511 -18.07 20.75 22.33
N LEU A 512 -18.33 20.92 21.03
CA LEU A 512 -19.70 20.96 20.48
C LEU A 512 -20.39 19.60 20.61
N MET A 513 -19.65 18.51 20.38
CA MET A 513 -20.21 17.17 20.37
C MET A 513 -20.60 16.66 21.76
N VAL A 514 -19.78 16.89 22.78
CA VAL A 514 -20.03 16.36 24.14
C VAL A 514 -20.49 17.41 25.15
N GLY A 515 -20.55 18.69 24.75
CA GLY A 515 -20.91 19.80 25.62
C GLY A 515 -19.78 20.23 26.56
N ASP A 516 -19.91 21.46 27.09
CA ASP A 516 -18.86 22.13 27.87
C ASP A 516 -18.44 21.35 29.12
N ARG A 517 -19.41 20.71 29.79
CA ARG A 517 -19.16 19.95 31.02
C ARG A 517 -18.28 18.74 30.75
N ASN A 518 -18.66 17.88 29.79
CA ASN A 518 -17.90 16.67 29.48
C ASN A 518 -16.54 17.01 28.84
N TYR A 519 -16.47 18.08 28.03
CA TYR A 519 -15.17 18.56 27.53
C TYR A 519 -14.25 19.03 28.68
N GLY A 520 -14.82 19.64 29.73
CA GLY A 520 -14.13 19.91 30.98
C GLY A 520 -13.58 18.64 31.65
N LEU A 521 -14.38 17.56 31.70
CA LEU A 521 -13.93 16.26 32.21
C LEU A 521 -12.78 15.70 31.37
N PHE A 522 -12.82 15.83 30.04
CA PHE A 522 -11.70 15.39 29.20
C PHE A 522 -10.39 16.10 29.54
N ARG A 523 -10.44 17.41 29.81
CA ARG A 523 -9.25 18.15 30.26
C ARG A 523 -8.75 17.63 31.60
N GLN A 524 -9.64 17.40 32.56
CA GLN A 524 -9.28 16.81 33.86
C GLN A 524 -8.64 15.42 33.73
N VAL A 525 -9.16 14.57 32.84
CA VAL A 525 -8.56 13.25 32.55
C VAL A 525 -7.15 13.42 32.00
N LYS A 526 -6.97 14.27 30.99
CA LYS A 526 -5.64 14.51 30.41
C LYS A 526 -4.66 15.11 31.42
N GLU A 527 -5.08 16.06 32.22
CA GLU A 527 -4.25 16.67 33.28
C GLU A 527 -3.85 15.67 34.36
N THR A 528 -4.72 14.70 34.67
CA THR A 528 -4.40 13.62 35.62
C THR A 528 -3.35 12.67 35.04
N PHE A 529 -3.53 12.20 33.81
CA PHE A 529 -2.60 11.25 33.18
C PHE A 529 -1.26 11.89 32.83
N ASP A 530 -1.28 13.14 32.37
CA ASP A 530 -0.14 13.82 31.78
C ASP A 530 -0.19 15.33 32.02
N PRO A 531 0.09 15.78 33.26
CA PRO A 531 0.04 17.19 33.64
C PRO A 531 1.07 18.03 32.87
N GLY A 532 2.17 17.40 32.43
CA GLY A 532 3.21 18.04 31.64
C GLY A 532 2.93 18.08 30.13
N ARG A 533 1.78 17.57 29.66
CA ARG A 533 1.43 17.49 28.23
C ARG A 533 2.52 16.84 27.37
N ARG A 534 3.17 15.80 27.90
CA ARG A 534 4.26 15.04 27.27
C ARG A 534 3.79 14.08 26.18
N PHE A 535 2.53 13.67 26.19
CA PHE A 535 1.99 12.68 25.26
C PHE A 535 1.02 13.30 24.28
N ASN A 536 1.37 13.21 22.99
CA ASN A 536 0.63 13.64 21.82
C ASN A 536 -0.21 14.92 22.04
N ALA A 537 0.45 15.99 22.49
CA ALA A 537 -0.23 17.21 22.91
C ALA A 537 -1.08 17.85 21.80
N ALA A 538 -2.16 18.53 22.20
CA ALA A 538 -3.09 19.24 21.32
C ALA A 538 -3.88 18.34 20.36
N LYS A 539 -4.17 17.10 20.80
CA LYS A 539 -5.08 16.12 20.17
C LYS A 539 -6.14 15.79 21.22
N ILE A 540 -7.38 15.56 20.78
CA ILE A 540 -8.58 15.40 21.62
C ILE A 540 -8.92 16.67 22.43
N ILE A 541 -8.03 17.12 23.31
CA ILE A 541 -8.16 18.40 24.01
C ILE A 541 -7.22 19.46 23.42
N ASP A 542 -7.62 20.73 23.53
CA ASP A 542 -6.86 21.89 23.06
C ASP A 542 -6.38 21.75 21.60
N THR A 543 -7.18 21.06 20.78
CA THR A 543 -6.86 20.82 19.36
C THR A 543 -6.91 22.14 18.59
N PRO A 544 -5.89 22.48 17.78
CA PRO A 544 -5.92 23.66 16.93
C PRO A 544 -7.06 23.61 15.92
N PRO A 545 -7.45 24.75 15.31
CA PRO A 545 -8.47 24.76 14.28
C PRO A 545 -8.13 23.82 13.11
N MET A 546 -9.10 23.06 12.62
CA MET A 546 -8.87 21.98 11.66
C MET A 546 -8.38 22.46 10.28
N ASN A 547 -8.50 23.74 9.96
CA ASN A 547 -7.99 24.32 8.71
C ASN A 547 -6.55 24.86 8.85
N THR A 548 -5.84 24.49 9.91
CA THR A 548 -4.43 24.83 10.14
C THR A 548 -3.52 23.61 9.94
N PHE A 549 -2.23 23.85 9.69
CA PHE A 549 -1.22 22.79 9.47
C PHE A 549 -1.58 21.82 8.32
N LEU A 550 -2.24 22.33 7.27
CA LEU A 550 -2.56 21.53 6.09
C LEU A 550 -1.30 21.17 5.30
N ARG A 551 -1.38 20.08 4.55
CA ARG A 551 -0.29 19.54 3.72
C ARG A 551 0.18 20.49 2.64
N TYR A 552 -0.71 21.36 2.17
CA TYR A 552 -0.41 22.44 1.24
C TYR A 552 -0.73 23.78 1.89
N ASP A 553 0.11 24.77 1.64
CA ASP A 553 -0.20 26.13 2.08
C ASP A 553 -1.33 26.71 1.22
N PRO A 554 -2.28 27.46 1.81
CA PRO A 554 -3.24 28.23 1.05
C PRO A 554 -2.54 29.18 0.07
N GLY A 555 -2.96 29.16 -1.20
CA GLY A 555 -2.33 29.92 -2.28
C GLY A 555 -1.14 29.22 -2.94
N TYR A 556 -0.87 27.95 -2.62
CA TYR A 556 0.18 27.17 -3.28
C TYR A 556 0.00 27.14 -4.80
N VAL A 557 0.99 27.69 -5.51
CA VAL A 557 1.11 27.59 -6.96
C VAL A 557 2.03 26.43 -7.29
N ARG A 558 1.49 25.42 -7.98
CA ARG A 558 2.26 24.24 -8.39
C ARG A 558 3.35 24.64 -9.40
N PRO A 559 4.63 24.33 -9.13
CA PRO A 559 5.69 24.54 -10.11
C PRO A 559 5.53 23.63 -11.33
N GLU A 560 5.85 24.16 -12.52
CA GLU A 560 5.96 23.39 -13.75
C GLU A 560 7.42 23.16 -14.10
N TYR A 561 7.76 21.92 -14.45
CA TYR A 561 9.12 21.52 -14.80
C TYR A 561 9.16 20.97 -16.22
N GLN A 562 10.23 21.28 -16.96
CA GLN A 562 10.49 20.62 -18.22
C GLN A 562 10.82 19.15 -17.97
N THR A 563 10.19 18.27 -18.73
CA THR A 563 10.32 16.82 -18.54
C THR A 563 10.62 16.09 -19.84
N TYR A 564 11.26 14.93 -19.73
CA TYR A 564 11.55 14.07 -20.87
C TYR A 564 10.40 13.12 -21.19
N TYR A 565 9.80 12.54 -20.14
CA TYR A 565 8.53 11.84 -20.23
C TYR A 565 7.36 12.81 -20.41
N ASP A 566 6.33 12.35 -21.10
CA ASP A 566 5.03 13.00 -21.12
C ASP A 566 4.24 12.66 -19.84
N TYR A 567 3.83 13.69 -19.09
CA TYR A 567 3.00 13.58 -17.89
C TYR A 567 1.58 14.12 -18.12
N SER A 568 1.16 14.34 -19.36
CA SER A 568 -0.16 14.88 -19.71
C SER A 568 -1.31 14.05 -19.12
N ARG A 569 -1.19 12.72 -19.12
CA ARG A 569 -2.16 11.79 -18.50
C ARG A 569 -2.32 11.99 -16.99
N GLU A 570 -1.26 12.42 -16.32
CA GLU A 570 -1.26 12.71 -14.88
C GLU A 570 -1.61 14.19 -14.59
N GLY A 571 -1.68 15.03 -15.63
CA GLY A 571 -1.83 16.48 -15.53
C GLY A 571 -0.56 17.20 -15.04
N GLY A 572 0.61 16.57 -15.21
CA GLY A 572 1.92 17.15 -14.88
C GLY A 572 2.76 16.30 -13.93
N PHE A 573 4.08 16.53 -13.93
CA PHE A 573 5.05 15.81 -13.11
C PHE A 573 4.75 15.93 -11.61
N MET A 574 4.52 17.14 -11.13
CA MET A 574 4.17 17.38 -9.72
C MET A 574 2.84 16.71 -9.35
N LYS A 575 1.84 16.65 -10.25
CA LYS A 575 0.57 15.96 -9.97
C LYS A 575 0.77 14.46 -9.73
N LEU A 576 1.67 13.79 -10.45
CA LEU A 576 1.98 12.38 -10.20
C LEU A 576 2.60 12.16 -8.81
N ILE A 577 3.49 13.07 -8.38
CA ILE A 577 4.07 13.03 -7.03
C ILE A 577 2.98 13.23 -5.98
N GLU A 578 2.12 14.23 -6.19
CA GLU A 578 1.01 14.60 -5.29
C GLU A 578 -0.09 13.52 -5.19
N LYS A 579 -0.13 12.51 -6.08
CA LYS A 579 -1.08 11.38 -5.97
C LYS A 579 -0.87 10.54 -4.71
N CYS A 580 0.31 10.54 -4.11
CA CYS A 580 0.53 9.81 -2.87
C CYS A 580 -0.28 10.46 -1.73
N ASN A 581 -1.37 9.80 -1.33
CA ASN A 581 -2.22 10.24 -0.23
C ASN A 581 -1.64 9.92 1.16
N GLY A 582 -0.72 8.95 1.24
CA GLY A 582 -0.07 8.54 2.48
C GLY A 582 -0.63 7.25 3.08
N SER A 583 -1.52 6.52 2.40
CA SER A 583 -2.17 5.27 2.87
C SER A 583 -1.22 4.16 3.33
N GLY A 584 0.06 4.22 2.95
CA GLY A 584 1.09 3.30 3.39
C GLY A 584 1.06 1.92 2.73
N ASP A 585 0.36 1.70 1.60
CA ASP A 585 0.33 0.38 0.91
C ASP A 585 1.73 -0.19 0.60
N CYS A 586 2.73 0.69 0.49
CA CYS A 586 4.14 0.32 0.33
C CYS A 586 4.84 -0.18 1.60
N ARG A 587 4.15 -0.21 2.74
CA ARG A 587 4.62 -0.71 4.05
C ARG A 587 4.15 -2.13 4.38
N LYS A 588 3.45 -2.80 3.46
CA LYS A 588 3.16 -4.23 3.60
C LYS A 588 4.45 -5.05 3.53
N THR A 589 4.43 -6.22 4.17
CA THR A 589 5.57 -7.14 4.23
C THR A 589 5.43 -8.26 3.20
N GLU A 590 6.52 -8.99 2.97
CA GLU A 590 6.56 -10.20 2.15
C GLU A 590 5.62 -11.30 2.66
N VAL A 591 5.32 -11.30 3.96
CA VAL A 591 4.43 -12.28 4.60
C VAL A 591 3.00 -12.16 4.09
N THR A 592 2.53 -10.91 3.93
CA THR A 592 1.21 -10.59 3.37
C THR A 592 1.19 -10.55 1.83
N GLY A 593 2.37 -10.67 1.20
CA GLY A 593 2.55 -10.83 -0.23
C GLY A 593 2.52 -9.55 -1.08
N GLY A 594 2.59 -9.76 -2.40
CA GLY A 594 2.71 -8.71 -3.41
C GLY A 594 4.16 -8.29 -3.71
N THR A 595 4.32 -7.29 -4.57
CA THR A 595 5.61 -6.88 -5.13
C THR A 595 6.10 -5.55 -4.56
N MET A 596 5.19 -4.64 -4.18
CA MET A 596 5.55 -3.32 -3.62
C MET A 596 5.71 -3.38 -2.10
N CYS A 597 6.76 -2.87 -1.46
CA CYS A 597 7.99 -2.25 -1.98
C CYS A 597 9.19 -3.10 -1.54
N PRO A 598 9.98 -3.68 -2.47
CA PRO A 598 10.96 -4.71 -2.10
C PRO A 598 12.07 -4.18 -1.19
N SER A 599 12.48 -2.91 -1.35
CA SER A 599 13.46 -2.28 -0.48
C SER A 599 12.96 -2.09 0.94
N TYR A 600 11.67 -1.74 1.13
CA TYR A 600 11.07 -1.70 2.46
C TYR A 600 10.92 -3.11 3.03
N MET A 601 10.42 -4.07 2.26
CA MET A 601 10.25 -5.45 2.75
C MET A 601 11.57 -6.01 3.29
N ALA A 602 12.69 -5.78 2.60
CA ALA A 602 14.00 -6.25 3.01
C ALA A 602 14.70 -5.44 4.13
N THR A 603 14.28 -4.20 4.41
CA THR A 603 14.94 -3.33 5.40
C THR A 603 14.09 -3.00 6.62
N ARG A 604 12.76 -3.09 6.48
CA ARG A 604 11.75 -2.57 7.42
C ARG A 604 11.89 -1.07 7.73
N ASP A 605 12.64 -0.33 6.92
CA ASP A 605 12.84 1.12 7.08
C ASP A 605 11.88 1.89 6.18
N GLU A 606 11.01 2.73 6.78
CA GLU A 606 10.04 3.55 6.04
C GLU A 606 10.72 4.46 4.99
N TYR A 607 11.98 4.85 5.22
CA TYR A 607 12.82 5.58 4.27
C TYR A 607 12.80 4.94 2.87
N ASN A 608 12.70 3.61 2.81
CA ASN A 608 12.75 2.82 1.58
C ASN A 608 11.39 2.58 0.92
N THR A 609 10.35 3.32 1.30
CA THR A 609 9.00 3.19 0.78
C THR A 609 8.69 4.13 -0.38
N THR A 610 7.65 3.81 -1.16
CA THR A 610 7.11 4.73 -2.17
C THR A 610 6.58 6.02 -1.53
N ARG A 611 5.92 5.92 -0.38
CA ARG A 611 5.40 7.06 0.38
C ARG A 611 6.52 8.02 0.78
N ALA A 612 7.64 7.50 1.29
CA ALA A 612 8.78 8.34 1.66
C ALA A 612 9.35 9.11 0.47
N ARG A 613 9.61 8.41 -0.63
CA ARG A 613 10.12 9.01 -1.87
C ARG A 613 9.19 10.11 -2.39
N ALA A 614 7.88 9.84 -2.42
CA ALA A 614 6.89 10.81 -2.87
C ALA A 614 6.83 12.03 -1.94
N ASN A 615 6.86 11.84 -0.62
CA ASN A 615 6.82 12.93 0.35
C ASN A 615 8.06 13.82 0.27
N VAL A 616 9.26 13.23 0.18
CA VAL A 616 10.53 13.97 0.05
C VAL A 616 10.56 14.75 -1.27
N MET A 617 10.21 14.11 -2.38
CA MET A 617 10.12 14.80 -3.67
C MET A 617 9.09 15.92 -3.64
N ARG A 618 7.89 15.68 -3.06
CA ARG A 618 6.86 16.72 -2.95
C ARG A 618 7.37 17.91 -2.17
N GLU A 619 7.90 17.68 -0.97
CA GLU A 619 8.39 18.75 -0.09
C GLU A 619 9.48 19.60 -0.78
N LEU A 620 10.50 18.93 -1.33
CA LEU A 620 11.68 19.61 -1.87
C LEU A 620 11.45 20.24 -3.25
N LEU A 621 10.50 19.73 -4.03
CA LEU A 621 10.20 20.24 -5.38
C LEU A 621 8.99 21.18 -5.42
N SER A 622 8.10 21.17 -4.41
CA SER A 622 6.99 22.13 -4.31
C SER A 622 7.45 23.52 -3.90
N LYS A 623 8.50 23.63 -3.09
CA LYS A 623 9.07 24.90 -2.62
C LYS A 623 10.56 24.96 -2.94
N PRO A 624 10.94 25.15 -4.22
CA PRO A 624 12.34 25.13 -4.61
C PRO A 624 13.07 26.34 -4.00
N VAL A 625 13.99 26.08 -3.08
CA VAL A 625 14.86 27.11 -2.47
C VAL A 625 16.04 27.46 -3.39
N THR A 626 16.38 26.55 -4.31
CA THR A 626 17.46 26.68 -5.28
C THR A 626 16.91 27.01 -6.67
N LYS A 627 17.74 27.64 -7.51
CA LYS A 627 17.42 27.87 -8.94
C LYS A 627 17.28 26.57 -9.74
N ASP A 628 17.93 25.50 -9.26
CA ASP A 628 17.88 24.17 -9.84
C ASP A 628 17.34 23.18 -8.79
N PRO A 629 16.04 22.82 -8.87
CA PRO A 629 15.40 21.97 -7.89
C PRO A 629 15.76 20.48 -8.04
N PHE A 630 16.34 20.07 -9.15
CA PHE A 630 16.73 18.68 -9.39
C PHE A 630 18.15 18.36 -8.91
N ASN A 631 18.96 19.38 -8.60
CA ASN A 631 20.26 19.24 -7.94
C ASN A 631 20.09 19.14 -6.41
N ARG A 632 19.48 18.04 -5.94
CA ARG A 632 19.24 17.75 -4.52
C ARG A 632 19.68 16.34 -4.13
N GLN A 633 20.70 16.24 -3.29
CA GLN A 633 21.26 14.96 -2.83
C GLN A 633 20.23 14.15 -2.05
N GLU A 634 19.36 14.82 -1.29
CA GLU A 634 18.32 14.18 -0.48
C GLU A 634 17.31 13.40 -1.32
N ILE A 635 16.96 13.92 -2.50
CA ILE A 635 16.09 13.22 -3.45
C ILE A 635 16.85 12.06 -4.12
N TYR A 636 18.14 12.25 -4.42
CA TYR A 636 18.98 11.18 -4.95
C TYR A 636 19.04 9.99 -3.97
N ASP A 637 19.33 10.26 -2.70
CA ASP A 637 19.52 9.24 -1.66
C ASP A 637 18.24 8.43 -1.40
N VAL A 638 17.08 9.11 -1.28
CA VAL A 638 15.80 8.42 -1.04
C VAL A 638 15.36 7.56 -2.24
N LEU A 639 15.78 7.94 -3.45
CA LEU A 639 15.51 7.20 -4.69
C LEU A 639 16.54 6.11 -4.97
N ASP A 640 17.71 6.11 -4.35
CA ASP A 640 18.81 5.20 -4.67
C ASP A 640 18.38 3.73 -4.56
N LEU A 641 17.81 3.35 -3.41
CA LEU A 641 17.29 2.01 -3.15
C LEU A 641 15.94 1.69 -3.82
N CYS A 642 15.42 2.57 -4.68
CA CYS A 642 14.27 2.24 -5.52
C CYS A 642 14.69 1.33 -6.68
N LEU A 643 14.21 0.09 -6.68
CA LEU A 643 14.50 -0.91 -7.72
C LEU A 643 13.86 -0.59 -9.08
N SER A 644 12.98 0.41 -9.20
CA SER A 644 12.26 0.71 -10.45
C SER A 644 11.41 -0.47 -10.98
N CYS A 645 10.91 -1.33 -10.09
CA CYS A 645 10.14 -2.54 -10.46
C CYS A 645 8.71 -2.26 -10.98
N LYS A 646 8.23 -1.02 -10.88
CA LYS A 646 6.88 -0.54 -11.24
C LYS A 646 5.71 -1.15 -10.46
N ALA A 647 5.96 -1.95 -9.43
CA ALA A 647 4.90 -2.50 -8.59
C ALA A 647 3.97 -1.43 -7.99
N CYS A 648 4.51 -0.27 -7.62
CA CYS A 648 3.73 0.86 -7.11
C CYS A 648 2.72 1.42 -8.13
N LYS A 649 2.97 1.29 -9.43
CA LYS A 649 2.01 1.71 -10.46
C LYS A 649 0.76 0.83 -10.48
N ALA A 650 0.92 -0.46 -10.19
CA ALA A 650 -0.14 -1.45 -10.31
C ALA A 650 -0.82 -1.74 -8.96
N GLU A 651 -0.03 -1.93 -7.90
CA GLU A 651 -0.51 -2.36 -6.59
C GLU A 651 -0.94 -1.21 -5.69
N CYS A 652 -0.36 -0.01 -5.82
CA CYS A 652 -0.85 1.15 -5.08
C CYS A 652 -2.18 1.61 -5.72
N PRO A 653 -3.28 1.74 -4.96
CA PRO A 653 -4.54 2.21 -5.53
C PRO A 653 -4.43 3.63 -6.13
N SER A 654 -3.57 4.49 -5.58
CA SER A 654 -3.27 5.82 -6.12
C SER A 654 -2.41 5.81 -7.39
N SER A 655 -1.99 4.63 -7.86
CA SER A 655 -1.26 4.41 -9.12
C SER A 655 0.02 5.28 -9.27
N VAL A 656 0.75 5.50 -8.18
CA VAL A 656 2.00 6.25 -8.18
C VAL A 656 3.08 5.49 -8.95
N ASP A 657 3.55 6.03 -10.08
CA ASP A 657 4.66 5.45 -10.86
C ASP A 657 6.00 6.01 -10.41
N MET A 658 6.51 5.48 -9.29
CA MET A 658 7.81 5.89 -8.73
C MET A 658 8.99 5.57 -9.66
N ALA A 659 8.87 4.59 -10.56
CA ALA A 659 9.91 4.29 -11.53
C ALA A 659 10.01 5.39 -12.60
N LYS A 660 8.87 5.92 -13.07
CA LYS A 660 8.80 7.08 -13.97
C LYS A 660 9.39 8.33 -13.31
N LEU A 661 8.98 8.60 -12.06
CA LEU A 661 9.51 9.72 -11.26
C LEU A 661 11.03 9.63 -11.05
N LYS A 662 11.54 8.44 -10.66
CA LYS A 662 12.99 8.21 -10.52
C LYS A 662 13.71 8.43 -11.86
N GLY A 663 13.21 7.85 -12.95
CA GLY A 663 13.84 7.99 -14.26
C GLY A 663 13.96 9.46 -14.68
N GLU A 664 12.92 10.25 -14.44
CA GLU A 664 12.89 11.69 -14.72
C GLU A 664 13.90 12.44 -13.87
N PHE A 665 13.82 12.30 -12.54
CA PHE A 665 14.73 12.96 -11.61
C PHE A 665 16.21 12.66 -11.94
N MET A 666 16.53 11.39 -12.20
CA MET A 666 17.91 10.98 -12.48
C MET A 666 18.47 11.59 -13.77
N GLN A 667 17.65 11.84 -14.80
CA GLN A 667 18.14 12.53 -16.00
C GLN A 667 18.52 13.96 -15.69
N HIS A 668 17.69 14.69 -14.92
CA HIS A 668 18.01 16.06 -14.52
C HIS A 668 19.23 16.07 -13.58
N TRP A 669 19.31 15.16 -12.62
CA TRP A 669 20.48 15.00 -11.75
C TRP A 669 21.78 14.86 -12.55
N TYR A 670 21.79 14.04 -13.61
CA TYR A 670 22.95 13.84 -14.48
C TYR A 670 23.21 14.96 -15.50
N ASP A 671 22.31 15.92 -15.62
CA ASP A 671 22.61 17.15 -16.37
C ASP A 671 23.53 18.08 -15.57
N HIS A 672 23.53 17.94 -14.24
CA HIS A 672 24.37 18.69 -13.31
C HIS A 672 25.56 17.89 -12.75
N HIS A 673 25.44 16.56 -12.71
CA HIS A 673 26.47 15.67 -12.17
C HIS A 673 27.04 14.71 -13.22
N PRO A 674 28.33 14.32 -13.09
CA PRO A 674 28.91 13.34 -13.99
C PRO A 674 28.20 11.99 -13.87
N VAL A 675 27.70 11.46 -14.99
CA VAL A 675 27.17 10.10 -15.04
C VAL A 675 28.26 9.09 -14.64
N PRO A 676 28.07 8.26 -13.59
CA PRO A 676 29.04 7.28 -13.14
C PRO A 676 29.48 6.33 -14.27
N MET A 677 30.76 5.92 -14.26
CA MET A 677 31.32 5.04 -15.30
C MET A 677 30.53 3.72 -15.40
N ARG A 678 30.21 3.10 -14.26
CA ARG A 678 29.39 1.87 -14.18
C ARG A 678 28.03 2.05 -14.86
N THR A 679 27.38 3.19 -14.62
CA THR A 679 26.11 3.55 -15.25
C THR A 679 26.24 3.66 -16.77
N ARG A 680 27.31 4.29 -17.28
CA ARG A 680 27.57 4.38 -18.72
C ARG A 680 27.80 3.00 -19.35
N LEU A 681 28.55 2.12 -18.68
CA LEU A 681 28.84 0.77 -19.15
C LEU A 681 27.57 -0.08 -19.24
N ILE A 682 26.71 -0.04 -18.22
CA ILE A 682 25.41 -0.73 -18.25
C ILE A 682 24.53 -0.18 -19.36
N ALA A 683 24.43 1.15 -19.49
CA ALA A 683 23.59 1.77 -20.52
C ALA A 683 24.04 1.36 -21.94
N GLU A 684 25.34 1.30 -22.18
CA GLU A 684 25.94 0.97 -23.48
C GLU A 684 26.29 -0.54 -23.61
N ILE A 685 25.75 -1.41 -22.75
CA ILE A 685 26.10 -2.85 -22.69
C ILE A 685 25.95 -3.56 -24.05
N SER A 686 24.95 -3.18 -24.84
CA SER A 686 24.74 -3.75 -26.18
C SER A 686 25.91 -3.45 -27.13
N ARG A 687 26.52 -2.26 -27.05
CA ARG A 687 27.70 -1.92 -27.84
C ARG A 687 28.92 -2.67 -27.34
N ILE A 688 29.10 -2.78 -26.03
CA ILE A 688 30.19 -3.56 -25.42
C ILE A 688 30.09 -5.03 -25.86
N ASN A 689 28.91 -5.64 -25.74
CA ASN A 689 28.66 -7.01 -26.18
C ASN A 689 28.88 -7.16 -27.69
N SER A 690 28.48 -6.19 -28.51
CA SER A 690 28.72 -6.22 -29.96
C SER A 690 30.21 -6.27 -30.32
N LEU A 691 31.06 -5.57 -29.56
CA LEU A 691 32.51 -5.63 -29.72
C LEU A 691 33.08 -6.94 -29.18
N GLY A 692 32.58 -7.41 -28.04
CA GLY A 692 32.94 -8.71 -27.47
C GLY A 692 32.63 -9.89 -28.40
N MET A 693 31.57 -9.79 -29.22
CA MET A 693 31.23 -10.79 -30.24
C MET A 693 32.23 -10.92 -31.39
N LEU A 694 33.22 -10.03 -31.51
CA LEU A 694 34.35 -10.23 -32.43
C LEU A 694 35.22 -11.40 -31.96
N VAL A 695 35.38 -11.59 -30.65
CA VAL A 695 36.20 -12.64 -30.03
C VAL A 695 35.49 -13.17 -28.76
N PRO A 696 34.33 -13.85 -28.89
CA PRO A 696 33.48 -14.19 -27.74
C PRO A 696 34.15 -15.15 -26.75
N TRP A 697 35.02 -16.04 -27.21
CA TRP A 697 35.78 -16.95 -26.34
C TRP A 697 36.71 -16.19 -25.39
N LEU A 698 37.34 -15.11 -25.86
CA LEU A 698 38.25 -14.28 -25.06
C LEU A 698 37.45 -13.46 -24.04
N PHE A 699 36.34 -12.87 -24.47
CA PHE A 699 35.43 -12.18 -23.55
C PHE A 699 34.97 -13.12 -22.43
N ASN A 700 34.50 -14.31 -22.79
CA ASN A 700 34.04 -15.33 -21.84
C ASN A 700 35.15 -15.77 -20.90
N PHE A 701 36.37 -15.98 -21.41
CA PHE A 701 37.53 -16.31 -20.58
C PHE A 701 37.81 -15.23 -19.53
N VAL A 702 37.79 -13.95 -19.92
CA VAL A 702 38.04 -12.83 -19.01
C VAL A 702 36.98 -12.73 -17.91
N VAL A 703 35.70 -12.88 -18.25
CA VAL A 703 34.60 -12.67 -17.29
C VAL A 703 34.30 -13.88 -16.39
N THR A 704 34.76 -15.08 -16.78
CA THR A 704 34.57 -16.33 -16.00
C THR A 704 35.78 -16.71 -15.16
N THR A 705 37.00 -16.34 -15.56
CA THR A 705 38.22 -16.65 -14.79
C THR A 705 38.22 -15.87 -13.47
N PRO A 706 38.32 -16.52 -12.30
CA PRO A 706 38.12 -15.87 -11.00
C PRO A 706 39.00 -14.63 -10.77
N PHE A 707 40.28 -14.70 -11.12
CA PHE A 707 41.22 -13.59 -10.93
C PHE A 707 40.88 -12.37 -11.80
N THR A 708 40.74 -12.57 -13.12
CA THR A 708 40.45 -11.47 -14.06
C THR A 708 39.05 -10.91 -13.85
N SER A 709 38.05 -11.77 -13.59
CA SER A 709 36.68 -11.38 -13.32
C SER A 709 36.57 -10.54 -12.04
N THR A 710 37.25 -10.95 -10.97
CA THR A 710 37.27 -10.20 -9.71
C THR A 710 37.94 -8.84 -9.86
N MET A 711 39.08 -8.78 -10.56
CA MET A 711 39.75 -7.51 -10.84
C MET A 711 38.87 -6.58 -11.67
N LEU A 712 38.27 -7.09 -12.75
CA LEU A 712 37.33 -6.34 -13.59
C LEU A 712 36.15 -5.80 -12.79
N LYS A 713 35.49 -6.65 -11.98
CA LYS A 713 34.36 -6.26 -11.13
C LYS A 713 34.73 -5.15 -10.15
N ARG A 714 35.88 -5.26 -9.47
CA ARG A 714 36.37 -4.23 -8.54
C ARG A 714 36.62 -2.90 -9.23
N ILE A 715 37.28 -2.90 -10.39
CA ILE A 715 37.57 -1.69 -11.18
C ILE A 715 36.26 -1.02 -11.65
N LEU A 716 35.28 -1.83 -12.07
CA LEU A 716 34.02 -1.33 -12.61
C LEU A 716 32.95 -1.04 -11.54
N GLY A 717 33.24 -1.29 -10.26
CA GLY A 717 32.29 -1.10 -9.16
C GLY A 717 31.16 -2.13 -9.12
N PHE A 718 31.34 -3.31 -9.70
CA PHE A 718 30.39 -4.43 -9.57
C PHE A 718 30.71 -5.28 -8.35
N ALA A 719 29.67 -5.89 -7.75
CA ALA A 719 29.81 -6.81 -6.63
C ALA A 719 30.62 -8.05 -7.02
N THR A 720 31.63 -8.40 -6.24
CA THR A 720 32.57 -9.49 -6.57
C THR A 720 31.94 -10.87 -6.54
N ASP A 721 30.87 -11.05 -5.78
CA ASP A 721 30.14 -12.32 -5.66
C ASP A 721 29.13 -12.52 -6.79
N ARG A 722 29.00 -11.54 -7.70
CA ARG A 722 28.18 -11.65 -8.91
C ARG A 722 28.92 -12.31 -10.05
N SER A 723 28.19 -13.16 -10.76
CA SER A 723 28.63 -13.67 -12.04
C SER A 723 28.32 -12.66 -13.15
N ILE A 724 29.27 -12.43 -14.06
CA ILE A 724 29.05 -11.58 -15.23
C ILE A 724 28.44 -12.44 -16.35
N PRO A 725 27.38 -11.97 -17.05
CA PRO A 725 26.81 -12.70 -18.18
C PRO A 725 27.84 -13.00 -19.28
N THR A 726 27.87 -14.24 -19.75
CA THR A 726 28.70 -14.67 -20.89
C THR A 726 28.06 -14.31 -22.23
N LEU A 727 28.85 -14.24 -23.29
CA LEU A 727 28.39 -14.09 -24.67
C LEU A 727 28.19 -15.46 -25.33
N GLY A 728 27.18 -15.55 -26.20
CA GLY A 728 26.96 -16.69 -27.08
C GLY A 728 28.03 -16.80 -28.17
N ASN A 729 28.14 -17.98 -28.80
CA ASN A 729 29.09 -18.22 -29.90
C ASN A 729 28.68 -17.50 -31.20
N VAL A 730 27.40 -17.17 -31.35
CA VAL A 730 26.81 -16.46 -32.49
C VAL A 730 25.75 -15.52 -31.93
N THR A 731 25.44 -14.42 -32.63
CA THR A 731 24.30 -13.58 -32.26
C THR A 731 23.00 -14.17 -32.81
N LEU A 732 21.88 -13.93 -32.12
CA LEU A 732 20.57 -14.39 -32.59
C LEU A 732 20.26 -13.87 -33.99
N ARG A 733 20.51 -12.58 -34.26
CA ARG A 733 20.29 -11.99 -35.58
C ARG A 733 21.11 -12.69 -36.68
N LYS A 734 22.38 -13.01 -36.41
CA LYS A 734 23.26 -13.68 -37.39
C LYS A 734 22.82 -15.12 -37.62
N TRP A 735 22.39 -15.82 -36.57
CA TRP A 735 21.83 -17.16 -36.69
C TRP A 735 20.52 -17.13 -37.48
N ALA A 736 19.58 -16.24 -37.14
CA ALA A 736 18.28 -16.13 -37.79
C ALA A 736 18.41 -15.79 -39.29
N LYS A 737 19.32 -14.89 -39.66
CA LYS A 737 19.58 -14.56 -41.08
C LYS A 737 19.91 -15.79 -41.95
N ARG A 738 20.49 -16.84 -41.35
CA ARG A 738 20.88 -18.06 -42.08
C ARG A 738 19.79 -19.14 -42.12
N HIS A 739 18.86 -19.14 -41.16
CA HIS A 739 17.94 -20.27 -40.95
C HIS A 739 16.46 -19.90 -41.11
N LEU A 740 16.09 -18.63 -40.87
CA LEU A 740 14.69 -18.21 -40.76
C LEU A 740 13.92 -18.37 -42.07
N GLU A 741 14.55 -18.09 -43.21
CA GLU A 741 13.92 -18.26 -44.52
C GLU A 741 13.53 -19.72 -44.78
N SER A 742 14.44 -20.66 -44.49
CA SER A 742 14.17 -22.09 -44.64
C SER A 742 13.08 -22.57 -43.68
N LEU A 743 13.08 -22.09 -42.44
CA LEU A 743 12.07 -22.45 -41.44
C LEU A 743 10.69 -21.89 -41.81
N ASN A 744 10.60 -20.65 -42.28
CA ASN A 744 9.31 -20.08 -42.69
C ASN A 744 8.77 -20.73 -43.97
N LYS A 745 9.65 -21.15 -44.90
CA LYS A 745 9.25 -21.85 -46.13
C LYS A 745 8.67 -23.23 -45.91
N SER A 746 8.97 -23.88 -44.77
CA SER A 746 8.36 -25.17 -44.43
C SER A 746 6.94 -25.06 -43.87
N LEU A 747 6.40 -23.85 -43.72
CA LEU A 747 5.05 -23.59 -43.23
C LEU A 747 4.08 -23.20 -44.35
N PRO A 748 2.77 -23.48 -44.22
CA PRO A 748 1.74 -23.05 -45.17
C PRO A 748 1.76 -21.54 -45.43
N ASP A 749 1.29 -21.12 -46.62
CA ASP A 749 1.29 -19.70 -46.99
C ASP A 749 0.42 -18.83 -46.08
N ASP A 750 -0.70 -19.37 -45.60
CA ASP A 750 -1.67 -18.74 -44.70
C ASP A 750 -1.32 -18.88 -43.20
N ALA A 751 -0.16 -19.46 -42.87
CA ALA A 751 0.30 -19.58 -41.49
C ALA A 751 0.41 -18.20 -40.80
N PRO A 752 -0.02 -18.07 -39.53
CA PRO A 752 0.04 -16.81 -38.80
C PRO A 752 1.48 -16.29 -38.72
N GLU A 753 1.66 -14.99 -38.86
CA GLU A 753 2.97 -14.33 -38.84
C GLU A 753 3.11 -13.43 -37.60
N VAL A 754 4.29 -13.46 -36.95
CA VAL A 754 4.63 -12.58 -35.83
C VAL A 754 5.95 -11.85 -36.08
N ILE A 755 6.08 -10.65 -35.53
CA ILE A 755 7.36 -9.95 -35.47
C ILE A 755 8.04 -10.29 -34.16
N LEU A 756 9.19 -10.97 -34.20
CA LEU A 756 9.99 -11.24 -33.01
C LEU A 756 10.94 -10.06 -32.73
N TYR A 757 10.72 -9.40 -31.60
CA TYR A 757 11.62 -8.36 -31.09
C TYR A 757 12.88 -8.98 -30.49
N VAL A 758 14.02 -8.71 -31.10
CA VAL A 758 15.33 -9.24 -30.67
C VAL A 758 16.02 -8.22 -29.75
N ASP A 759 15.79 -8.39 -28.44
CA ASP A 759 16.34 -7.52 -27.39
C ASP A 759 17.87 -7.67 -27.19
N GLU A 760 18.45 -6.71 -26.48
CA GLU A 760 19.90 -6.65 -26.25
C GLU A 760 20.49 -7.81 -25.44
N PHE A 761 19.71 -8.53 -24.64
CA PHE A 761 20.19 -9.67 -23.85
C PHE A 761 20.08 -10.96 -24.65
N THR A 762 18.92 -11.24 -25.24
CA THR A 762 18.70 -12.45 -26.04
C THR A 762 19.62 -12.48 -27.28
N ASN A 763 19.91 -11.32 -27.88
CA ASN A 763 20.77 -11.28 -29.06
C ASN A 763 22.22 -11.70 -28.80
N TYR A 764 22.74 -11.47 -27.58
CA TYR A 764 24.17 -11.63 -27.27
C TYR A 764 24.46 -12.63 -26.16
N ASN A 765 23.66 -12.65 -25.09
CA ASN A 765 23.89 -13.48 -23.90
C ASN A 765 23.06 -14.77 -23.97
N ASP A 766 21.73 -14.62 -24.09
CA ASP A 766 20.78 -15.74 -24.08
C ASP A 766 20.43 -16.19 -25.51
N THR A 767 21.43 -16.31 -26.39
CA THR A 767 21.18 -16.63 -27.80
C THR A 767 20.55 -18.02 -27.99
N HIS A 768 20.91 -18.99 -27.15
CA HIS A 768 20.26 -20.30 -27.11
C HIS A 768 18.74 -20.15 -26.96
N LEU A 769 18.29 -19.35 -25.98
CA LEU A 769 16.88 -19.12 -25.73
C LEU A 769 16.18 -18.52 -26.95
N GLY A 770 16.79 -17.51 -27.58
CA GLY A 770 16.25 -16.92 -28.81
C GLY A 770 16.08 -17.91 -29.95
N ILE A 771 17.04 -18.82 -30.14
CA ILE A 771 16.97 -19.90 -31.13
C ILE A 771 15.84 -20.87 -30.79
N THR A 772 15.74 -21.27 -29.52
CA THR A 772 14.69 -22.16 -29.00
C THR A 772 13.30 -21.55 -29.20
N THR A 773 13.13 -20.25 -28.96
CA THR A 773 11.88 -19.53 -29.26
C THR A 773 11.51 -19.60 -30.73
N ILE A 774 12.46 -19.33 -31.63
CA ILE A 774 12.21 -19.40 -33.08
C ILE A 774 11.79 -20.81 -33.50
N ARG A 775 12.47 -21.84 -32.97
CA ARG A 775 12.15 -23.24 -33.27
C ARG A 775 10.79 -23.67 -32.72
N LEU A 776 10.46 -23.28 -31.48
CA LEU A 776 9.16 -23.56 -30.86
C LEU A 776 8.02 -22.96 -31.69
N LEU A 777 8.11 -21.66 -31.99
CA LEU A 777 7.10 -20.95 -32.79
C LEU A 777 6.93 -21.59 -34.17
N ASN A 778 8.03 -21.91 -34.84
CA ASN A 778 7.97 -22.56 -36.15
C ASN A 778 7.34 -23.96 -36.08
N ARG A 779 7.68 -24.77 -35.06
CA ARG A 779 7.10 -26.10 -34.86
C ARG A 779 5.60 -26.06 -34.57
N ILE A 780 5.13 -25.01 -33.91
CA ILE A 780 3.71 -24.73 -33.64
C ILE A 780 2.99 -24.15 -34.88
N GLY A 781 3.71 -23.89 -35.97
CA GLY A 781 3.13 -23.44 -37.23
C GLY A 781 3.04 -21.92 -37.39
N ILE A 782 3.89 -21.16 -36.69
CA ILE A 782 3.91 -19.70 -36.74
C ILE A 782 5.14 -19.21 -37.53
N LYS A 783 4.90 -18.35 -38.53
CA LYS A 783 5.94 -17.65 -39.29
C LYS A 783 6.52 -16.51 -38.48
N ILE A 784 7.82 -16.30 -38.61
CA ILE A 784 8.53 -15.31 -37.79
C ILE A 784 9.23 -14.31 -38.69
N LEU A 785 9.01 -13.02 -38.42
CA LEU A 785 9.68 -11.91 -39.06
C LEU A 785 10.61 -11.21 -38.05
N ILE A 786 11.86 -10.96 -38.43
CA ILE A 786 12.81 -10.18 -37.62
C ILE A 786 13.22 -8.94 -38.41
N LEU A 787 12.67 -7.79 -38.00
CA LEU A 787 13.01 -6.50 -38.57
C LEU A 787 14.36 -5.98 -38.02
N LYS A 788 15.05 -5.15 -38.80
CA LYS A 788 16.24 -4.44 -38.33
C LYS A 788 15.78 -3.27 -37.46
N HIS A 789 15.87 -3.42 -36.14
CA HIS A 789 15.43 -2.41 -35.17
C HIS A 789 16.56 -2.03 -34.19
N PRO A 790 16.48 -0.86 -33.53
CA PRO A 790 17.37 -0.49 -32.43
C PRO A 790 17.17 -1.36 -31.19
N VAL A 791 18.03 -1.19 -30.18
CA VAL A 791 17.83 -1.78 -28.83
C VAL A 791 16.57 -1.24 -28.16
N SER A 792 16.13 -1.86 -27.06
CA SER A 792 14.87 -1.55 -26.37
C SER A 792 14.88 -0.26 -25.54
N ALA A 793 16.02 0.43 -25.46
CA ALA A 793 16.28 1.52 -24.53
C ALA A 793 16.22 1.14 -23.04
N ARG A 794 15.94 -0.13 -22.68
CA ARG A 794 15.68 -0.56 -21.30
C ARG A 794 16.82 -0.22 -20.36
N THR A 795 18.05 -0.47 -20.77
CA THR A 795 19.26 -0.18 -19.98
C THR A 795 19.39 1.31 -19.67
N TYR A 796 19.12 2.18 -20.64
CA TYR A 796 19.13 3.64 -20.46
C TYR A 796 18.03 4.10 -19.52
N ILE A 797 16.81 3.60 -19.69
CA ILE A 797 15.68 3.98 -18.82
C ILE A 797 15.95 3.54 -17.38
N SER A 798 16.45 2.30 -17.17
CA SER A 798 16.76 1.78 -15.82
C SER A 798 17.79 2.62 -15.07
N LYS A 799 18.61 3.38 -15.80
CA LYS A 799 19.63 4.27 -15.28
C LYS A 799 19.26 5.74 -15.32
N GLY A 800 18.05 6.10 -15.72
CA GLY A 800 17.63 7.50 -15.79
C GLY A 800 18.32 8.32 -16.89
N LEU A 801 18.81 7.69 -17.97
CA LEU A 801 19.41 8.39 -19.11
C LEU A 801 18.36 8.65 -20.20
N LEU A 802 17.31 9.39 -19.82
CA LEU A 802 16.12 9.61 -20.65
C LEU A 802 16.36 10.35 -21.96
N LYS A 803 17.33 11.27 -22.04
CA LYS A 803 17.69 11.95 -23.30
C LYS A 803 18.03 10.96 -24.41
N LYS A 804 18.83 9.95 -24.08
CA LYS A 804 19.20 8.87 -25.01
C LYS A 804 18.05 7.88 -25.19
N ALA A 805 17.37 7.51 -24.11
CA ALA A 805 16.24 6.59 -24.17
C ALA A 805 15.13 7.11 -25.11
N LYS A 806 14.79 8.39 -25.02
CA LYS A 806 13.82 9.09 -25.87
C LYS A 806 14.16 8.95 -27.35
N LYS A 807 15.41 9.19 -27.73
CA LYS A 807 15.87 9.03 -29.13
C LYS A 807 15.72 7.59 -29.62
N ILE A 808 16.00 6.60 -28.78
CA ILE A 808 15.90 5.18 -29.12
C ILE A 808 14.44 4.73 -29.19
N ALA A 809 13.60 5.13 -28.23
CA ALA A 809 12.17 4.82 -28.20
C ALA A 809 11.47 5.38 -29.44
N ARG A 810 11.71 6.66 -29.78
CA ARG A 810 11.18 7.29 -31.00
C ARG A 810 11.56 6.52 -32.27
N LYS A 811 12.81 6.08 -32.40
CA LYS A 811 13.27 5.27 -33.55
C LYS A 811 12.57 3.91 -33.62
N ASN A 812 12.39 3.24 -32.48
CA ASN A 812 11.66 1.97 -32.44
C ASN A 812 10.19 2.18 -32.85
N VAL A 813 9.51 3.19 -32.30
CA VAL A 813 8.11 3.51 -32.63
C VAL A 813 7.95 3.82 -34.12
N ALA A 814 8.77 4.73 -34.65
CA ALA A 814 8.69 5.13 -36.05
C ALA A 814 8.93 3.96 -37.02
N LEU A 815 9.76 2.99 -36.63
CA LEU A 815 10.07 1.82 -37.46
C LEU A 815 9.01 0.73 -37.35
N LEU A 816 8.54 0.42 -36.14
CA LEU A 816 7.71 -0.77 -35.90
C LEU A 816 6.21 -0.49 -36.03
N ALA A 817 5.74 0.74 -35.76
CA ALA A 817 4.31 1.02 -35.70
C ALA A 817 3.56 0.78 -37.02
N ASP A 818 4.25 0.91 -38.17
CA ASP A 818 3.65 0.69 -39.49
C ASP A 818 3.69 -0.80 -39.90
N HIS A 819 4.43 -1.64 -39.18
CA HIS A 819 4.51 -3.09 -39.44
C HIS A 819 3.69 -3.94 -38.48
N VAL A 820 3.40 -3.44 -37.27
CA VAL A 820 2.71 -4.19 -36.22
C VAL A 820 1.20 -3.94 -36.29
N SER A 821 0.44 -5.03 -36.27
CA SER A 821 -1.03 -5.05 -36.32
C SER A 821 -1.59 -6.22 -35.51
N GLU A 822 -2.91 -6.35 -35.44
CA GLU A 822 -3.59 -7.51 -34.84
C GLU A 822 -3.21 -8.83 -35.55
N SER A 823 -3.17 -8.81 -36.89
CA SER A 823 -2.76 -9.97 -37.70
C SER A 823 -1.26 -10.27 -37.66
N ARG A 824 -0.44 -9.28 -37.27
CA ARG A 824 1.02 -9.41 -37.16
C ARG A 824 1.54 -8.71 -35.91
N PRO A 825 1.35 -9.32 -34.73
CA PRO A 825 1.73 -8.71 -33.47
C PRO A 825 3.25 -8.71 -33.26
N LEU A 826 3.71 -7.80 -32.41
CA LEU A 826 5.09 -7.78 -31.91
C LEU A 826 5.18 -8.65 -30.66
N ILE A 827 6.09 -9.62 -30.66
CA ILE A 827 6.33 -10.48 -29.49
C ILE A 827 7.78 -10.33 -29.00
N GLY A 828 8.01 -10.47 -27.70
CA GLY A 828 9.35 -10.42 -27.12
C GLY A 828 9.57 -11.45 -26.03
N ILE A 829 10.83 -11.83 -25.86
CA ILE A 829 11.27 -12.87 -24.91
C ILE A 829 11.56 -12.25 -23.54
N GLU A 830 12.37 -11.19 -23.48
CA GLU A 830 12.67 -10.49 -22.23
C GLU A 830 11.50 -9.56 -21.84
N PRO A 831 10.79 -9.81 -20.72
CA PRO A 831 9.60 -9.04 -20.36
C PRO A 831 9.88 -7.54 -20.21
N SER A 832 11.03 -7.18 -19.62
CA SER A 832 11.36 -5.77 -19.37
C SER A 832 11.62 -4.96 -20.64
N ALA A 833 12.06 -5.62 -21.72
CA ALA A 833 12.30 -5.01 -23.02
C ALA A 833 10.98 -4.82 -23.81
N ILE A 834 10.15 -5.87 -23.90
CA ILE A 834 8.91 -5.83 -24.69
C ILE A 834 7.81 -5.01 -24.02
N LEU A 835 7.70 -5.04 -22.70
CA LEU A 835 6.71 -4.25 -21.97
C LEU A 835 7.03 -2.75 -21.99
N GLY A 836 8.25 -2.35 -22.36
CA GLY A 836 8.60 -0.95 -22.62
C GLY A 836 7.74 -0.30 -23.70
N PHE A 837 7.32 -1.07 -24.69
CA PHE A 837 6.40 -0.61 -25.74
C PHE A 837 5.00 -0.30 -25.21
N ARG A 838 4.56 -1.00 -24.15
CA ARG A 838 3.25 -0.81 -23.53
C ARG A 838 3.22 0.35 -22.54
N ASP A 839 4.37 0.73 -22.00
CA ASP A 839 4.46 1.62 -20.84
C ASP A 839 5.29 2.87 -21.08
N GLU A 840 6.62 2.77 -21.13
CA GLU A 840 7.48 3.95 -21.21
C GLU A 840 7.55 4.58 -22.61
N PHE A 841 7.36 3.81 -23.67
CA PHE A 841 7.50 4.32 -25.04
C PHE A 841 6.39 5.31 -25.41
N PRO A 842 5.10 5.08 -25.10
CA PRO A 842 4.07 6.10 -25.27
C PRO A 842 4.44 7.45 -24.64
N ASP A 843 5.04 7.42 -23.44
CA ASP A 843 5.43 8.63 -22.71
C ASP A 843 6.74 9.26 -23.24
N LEU A 844 7.58 8.51 -23.95
CA LEU A 844 8.84 9.02 -24.56
C LEU A 844 8.72 9.34 -26.05
N ALA A 845 7.67 8.85 -26.72
CA ALA A 845 7.50 8.99 -28.15
C ALA A 845 7.41 10.47 -28.58
N GLY A 846 6.90 11.35 -27.71
CA GLY A 846 6.61 12.74 -28.06
C GLY A 846 5.30 12.85 -28.86
N PRO A 847 4.75 14.07 -28.99
CA PRO A 847 3.39 14.31 -29.49
C PRO A 847 3.19 13.84 -30.94
N ASP A 848 4.21 13.95 -31.80
CA ASP A 848 4.17 13.55 -33.20
C ASP A 848 4.09 12.01 -33.42
N LEU A 849 4.49 11.22 -32.43
CA LEU A 849 4.49 9.75 -32.50
C LEU A 849 3.60 9.09 -31.44
N ALA A 850 2.89 9.87 -30.63
CA ALA A 850 2.13 9.37 -29.48
C ALA A 850 1.04 8.37 -29.88
N GLU A 851 0.29 8.64 -30.94
CA GLU A 851 -0.76 7.74 -31.44
C GLU A 851 -0.16 6.45 -32.01
N LYS A 852 0.90 6.55 -32.82
CA LYS A 852 1.64 5.39 -33.33
C LYS A 852 2.18 4.52 -32.19
N ALA A 853 2.71 5.15 -31.13
CA ALA A 853 3.19 4.43 -29.95
C ALA A 853 2.06 3.69 -29.22
N ARG A 854 0.88 4.31 -29.05
CA ARG A 854 -0.29 3.66 -28.44
C ARG A 854 -0.82 2.48 -29.26
N LYS A 855 -0.86 2.62 -30.59
CA LYS A 855 -1.26 1.53 -31.49
C LYS A 855 -0.25 0.37 -31.46
N LEU A 856 1.05 0.67 -31.40
CA LEU A 856 2.09 -0.33 -31.25
C LEU A 856 1.98 -1.05 -29.89
N ALA A 857 1.72 -0.29 -28.82
CA ALA A 857 1.53 -0.82 -27.47
C ALA A 857 0.42 -1.89 -27.39
N SER A 858 -0.73 -1.66 -28.04
CA SER A 858 -1.88 -2.59 -27.97
C SER A 858 -1.63 -3.95 -28.64
N HIS A 859 -0.60 -4.05 -29.48
CA HIS A 859 -0.24 -5.25 -30.25
C HIS A 859 1.17 -5.76 -29.90
N SER A 860 1.69 -5.38 -28.73
CA SER A 860 2.98 -5.84 -28.21
C SER A 860 2.76 -6.80 -27.05
N TYR A 861 3.22 -8.04 -27.16
CA TYR A 861 2.96 -9.10 -26.19
C TYR A 861 4.26 -9.75 -25.72
N THR A 862 4.27 -10.21 -24.47
CA THR A 862 5.24 -11.25 -24.08
C THR A 862 5.00 -12.52 -24.90
N VAL A 863 6.04 -13.30 -25.15
CA VAL A 863 5.91 -14.56 -25.91
C VAL A 863 4.89 -15.50 -25.24
N GLU A 864 4.79 -15.46 -23.91
CA GLU A 864 3.85 -16.26 -23.14
C GLU A 864 2.40 -15.82 -23.32
N GLU A 865 2.13 -14.50 -23.30
CA GLU A 865 0.80 -13.95 -23.61
C GLU A 865 0.34 -14.38 -25.01
N TYR A 866 1.23 -14.24 -26.00
CA TYR A 866 0.90 -14.59 -27.39
C TYR A 866 0.61 -16.09 -27.55
N LEU A 867 1.47 -16.96 -27.03
CA LEU A 867 1.29 -18.41 -27.13
C LEU A 867 0.04 -18.90 -26.38
N ALA A 868 -0.25 -18.36 -25.19
CA ALA A 868 -1.46 -18.71 -24.45
C ALA A 868 -2.72 -18.33 -25.23
N ASN A 869 -2.75 -17.12 -25.81
CA ASN A 869 -3.87 -16.67 -26.64
C ASN A 869 -4.02 -17.51 -27.92
N THR A 870 -2.90 -17.92 -28.50
CA THR A 870 -2.88 -18.74 -29.73
C THR A 870 -3.39 -20.16 -29.47
N TYR A 871 -3.08 -20.73 -28.30
CA TYR A 871 -3.68 -21.99 -27.85
C TYR A 871 -5.18 -21.86 -27.61
N GLU A 872 -5.62 -20.79 -26.95
CA GLU A 872 -7.06 -20.53 -26.73
C GLU A 872 -7.84 -20.36 -28.03
N ALA A 873 -7.21 -19.78 -29.06
CA ALA A 873 -7.77 -19.66 -30.40
C ALA A 873 -7.76 -20.98 -31.19
N GLY A 874 -7.35 -22.10 -30.59
CA GLY A 874 -7.36 -23.42 -31.22
C GLY A 874 -6.36 -23.59 -32.36
N ARG A 875 -5.30 -22.77 -32.40
CA ARG A 875 -4.30 -22.81 -33.48
C ARG A 875 -3.27 -23.94 -33.32
N PHE A 876 -3.10 -24.42 -32.09
CA PHE A 876 -2.38 -25.65 -31.79
C PHE A 876 -2.98 -26.28 -30.53
N ASP A 877 -2.72 -27.56 -30.33
CA ASP A 877 -3.28 -28.31 -29.22
C ASP A 877 -2.23 -29.14 -28.47
N ARG A 878 -2.68 -29.87 -27.45
CA ARG A 878 -1.84 -30.64 -26.53
C ARG A 878 -1.10 -31.80 -27.21
N SER A 879 -1.56 -32.29 -28.36
CA SER A 879 -0.96 -33.40 -29.10
C SER A 879 0.47 -33.12 -29.59
N LEU A 880 0.85 -31.84 -29.69
CA LEU A 880 2.22 -31.43 -30.02
C LEU A 880 3.22 -31.72 -28.90
N PHE A 881 2.76 -32.09 -27.69
CA PHE A 881 3.61 -32.27 -26.52
C PHE A 881 3.55 -33.70 -25.99
N HIS A 882 4.71 -34.23 -25.58
CA HIS A 882 4.80 -35.47 -24.83
C HIS A 882 4.08 -35.35 -23.49
N ARG A 883 3.38 -36.43 -23.11
CA ARG A 883 2.86 -36.61 -21.76
C ARG A 883 4.00 -36.94 -20.80
N ARG A 884 4.21 -36.09 -19.79
CA ARG A 884 5.22 -36.30 -18.72
C ARG A 884 4.72 -35.75 -17.39
N ASN A 885 5.11 -36.38 -16.29
CA ASN A 885 4.82 -35.86 -14.95
C ASN A 885 5.93 -34.88 -14.55
N VAL A 886 5.69 -33.59 -14.72
CA VAL A 886 6.68 -32.52 -14.45
C VAL A 886 6.12 -31.53 -13.45
N ARG A 887 6.89 -31.25 -12.39
CA ARG A 887 6.56 -30.22 -11.38
C ARG A 887 7.35 -28.95 -11.66
N LEU A 888 6.65 -27.82 -11.77
CA LEU A 888 7.21 -26.52 -12.08
C LEU A 888 6.93 -25.53 -10.94
N LYS A 889 7.97 -24.79 -10.53
CA LYS A 889 7.81 -23.58 -9.71
C LYS A 889 8.14 -22.33 -10.52
N LEU A 890 7.16 -21.46 -10.70
CA LEU A 890 7.28 -20.24 -11.50
C LEU A 890 7.57 -19.02 -10.62
N HIS A 891 8.65 -18.29 -10.91
CA HIS A 891 8.85 -16.92 -10.46
C HIS A 891 8.49 -15.95 -11.59
N GLY A 892 7.34 -15.27 -11.48
CA GLY A 892 6.94 -14.23 -12.43
C GLY A 892 7.80 -12.96 -12.30
N HIS A 893 8.15 -12.36 -13.44
CA HIS A 893 9.00 -11.16 -13.49
C HIS A 893 8.29 -9.93 -12.92
N CYS A 894 8.98 -9.07 -12.16
CA CYS A 894 8.31 -7.95 -11.45
C CYS A 894 7.59 -6.97 -12.39
N GLN A 895 8.18 -6.66 -13.56
CA GLN A 895 7.53 -5.80 -14.55
C GLN A 895 6.36 -6.50 -15.28
N GLN A 896 6.43 -7.84 -15.41
CA GLN A 896 5.31 -8.64 -15.95
C GLN A 896 4.13 -8.62 -14.98
N LYS A 897 4.40 -8.81 -13.67
CA LYS A 897 3.39 -8.70 -12.61
C LYS A 897 2.76 -7.31 -12.56
N ALA A 898 3.56 -6.25 -12.73
CA ALA A 898 3.08 -4.87 -12.68
C ALA A 898 2.26 -4.47 -13.93
N MET A 899 2.73 -4.78 -15.14
CA MET A 899 2.13 -4.24 -16.38
C MET A 899 1.20 -5.21 -17.10
N ALA A 900 1.34 -6.51 -16.83
CA ALA A 900 0.63 -7.57 -17.53
C ALA A 900 -0.02 -8.55 -16.52
N SER A 901 0.33 -9.83 -16.61
CA SER A 901 -0.12 -10.90 -15.73
C SER A 901 0.83 -12.09 -15.83
N THR A 902 0.92 -12.89 -14.76
CA THR A 902 1.58 -14.21 -14.76
C THR A 902 0.62 -15.32 -15.20
N ALA A 903 -0.69 -15.07 -15.21
CA ALA A 903 -1.70 -16.06 -15.57
C ALA A 903 -1.51 -16.67 -16.98
N PRO A 904 -1.14 -15.91 -18.03
CA PRO A 904 -0.82 -16.49 -19.34
C PRO A 904 0.37 -17.45 -19.28
N THR A 905 1.41 -17.12 -18.50
CA THR A 905 2.57 -18.02 -18.32
C THR A 905 2.17 -19.31 -17.59
N MET A 906 1.37 -19.22 -16.53
CA MET A 906 0.86 -20.39 -15.81
C MET A 906 0.02 -21.28 -16.71
N LYS A 907 -0.89 -20.68 -17.49
CA LYS A 907 -1.75 -21.39 -18.45
C LYS A 907 -0.92 -22.11 -19.51
N LEU A 908 0.03 -21.40 -20.11
CA LEU A 908 0.93 -21.92 -21.12
C LEU A 908 1.72 -23.14 -20.62
N LEU A 909 2.32 -23.03 -19.43
CA LEU A 909 3.09 -24.12 -18.81
C LEU A 909 2.24 -25.32 -18.39
N SER A 910 0.92 -25.13 -18.26
CA SER A 910 -0.05 -26.20 -17.96
C SER A 910 -0.62 -26.86 -19.22
N ILE A 911 -0.21 -26.43 -20.43
CA ILE A 911 -0.68 -27.03 -21.68
C ILE A 911 -0.19 -28.48 -21.81
N PRO A 912 1.11 -28.82 -21.68
CA PRO A 912 1.54 -30.21 -21.80
C PRO A 912 0.90 -31.11 -20.74
N GLU A 913 0.49 -32.33 -21.11
CA GLU A 913 -0.21 -33.23 -20.21
C GLU A 913 0.72 -33.77 -19.11
N GLY A 914 0.27 -33.69 -17.85
CA GLY A 914 1.01 -34.12 -16.66
C GLY A 914 1.88 -33.03 -16.01
N TYR A 915 1.84 -31.81 -16.53
CA TYR A 915 2.58 -30.68 -15.96
C TYR A 915 1.77 -30.00 -14.86
N SER A 916 2.39 -29.85 -13.68
CA SER A 916 1.82 -29.12 -12.53
C SER A 916 2.65 -27.86 -12.29
N VAL A 917 1.97 -26.72 -12.21
CA VAL A 917 2.63 -25.41 -12.09
C VAL A 917 2.17 -24.71 -10.81
N GLU A 918 3.14 -24.32 -9.99
CA GLU A 918 2.94 -23.55 -8.76
C GLU A 918 3.65 -22.19 -8.93
N GLU A 919 2.92 -21.07 -8.80
CA GLU A 919 3.57 -19.76 -8.75
C GLU A 919 4.17 -19.52 -7.37
N ILE A 920 5.46 -19.16 -7.32
CA ILE A 920 6.11 -18.71 -6.09
C ILE A 920 5.55 -17.32 -5.77
N PRO A 921 4.93 -17.10 -4.58
CA PRO A 921 4.31 -15.83 -4.17
C PRO A 921 5.35 -14.75 -3.80
N SER A 922 6.41 -14.66 -4.59
CA SER A 922 7.53 -13.73 -4.44
C SER A 922 7.26 -12.41 -5.16
N GLY A 923 7.81 -11.32 -4.63
CA GLY A 923 7.79 -10.01 -5.30
C GLY A 923 8.88 -9.89 -6.37
N CYS A 924 9.77 -8.92 -6.21
CA CYS A 924 10.96 -8.77 -7.06
C CYS A 924 12.03 -9.82 -6.68
N CYS A 925 12.84 -10.27 -7.64
CA CYS A 925 14.00 -11.13 -7.36
C CYS A 925 15.15 -10.39 -6.64
N GLY A 926 15.16 -9.06 -6.68
CA GLY A 926 16.23 -8.22 -6.12
C GLY A 926 17.20 -7.64 -7.15
N MET A 927 17.13 -8.04 -8.42
CA MET A 927 18.05 -7.53 -9.46
C MET A 927 17.57 -6.27 -10.16
N ALA A 928 16.27 -6.20 -10.47
CA ALA A 928 15.59 -5.13 -11.22
C ALA A 928 16.49 -4.38 -12.23
N GLY A 929 16.85 -5.08 -13.31
CA GLY A 929 17.88 -4.61 -14.24
C GLY A 929 19.27 -4.82 -13.65
N SER A 930 19.96 -3.72 -13.36
CA SER A 930 21.36 -3.75 -12.93
C SER A 930 21.58 -3.51 -11.43
N PHE A 931 20.53 -3.18 -10.68
CA PHE A 931 20.60 -2.83 -9.26
C PHE A 931 21.40 -3.85 -8.46
N GLY A 932 21.06 -5.15 -8.58
CA GLY A 932 21.75 -6.19 -7.82
C GLY A 932 23.20 -6.48 -8.24
N TYR A 933 23.70 -5.89 -9.33
CA TYR A 933 25.12 -5.99 -9.70
C TYR A 933 25.98 -4.92 -9.02
N GLU A 934 25.38 -3.85 -8.52
CA GLU A 934 26.09 -2.72 -7.92
C GLU A 934 26.63 -3.12 -6.55
N LYS A 935 27.89 -2.78 -6.26
CA LYS A 935 28.60 -3.20 -5.05
C LYS A 935 27.82 -2.82 -3.78
N GLU A 936 27.31 -1.58 -3.74
CA GLU A 936 26.55 -1.00 -2.64
C GLU A 936 25.14 -1.59 -2.48
N HIS A 937 24.58 -2.20 -3.53
CA HIS A 937 23.21 -2.74 -3.54
C HIS A 937 23.17 -4.26 -3.43
N TYR A 938 24.32 -4.95 -3.49
CA TYR A 938 24.40 -6.41 -3.49
C TYR A 938 23.72 -7.04 -2.27
N GLU A 939 24.06 -6.57 -1.06
CA GLU A 939 23.49 -7.12 0.18
C GLU A 939 21.97 -6.98 0.22
N LEU A 940 21.46 -5.79 -0.16
CA LEU A 940 20.01 -5.58 -0.23
C LEU A 940 19.36 -6.45 -1.30
N SER A 941 20.00 -6.60 -2.46
CA SER A 941 19.54 -7.47 -3.54
C SER A 941 19.42 -8.93 -3.09
N MET A 942 20.40 -9.42 -2.33
CA MET A 942 20.37 -10.77 -1.75
C MET A 942 19.28 -10.90 -0.68
N LYS A 943 19.14 -9.92 0.22
CA LYS A 943 18.05 -9.86 1.20
C LYS A 943 16.67 -9.92 0.54
N VAL A 944 16.46 -9.18 -0.58
CA VAL A 944 15.20 -9.24 -1.34
C VAL A 944 14.95 -10.65 -1.90
N GLY A 945 15.99 -11.34 -2.37
CA GLY A 945 15.89 -12.75 -2.80
C GLY A 945 15.54 -13.70 -1.64
N GLU A 946 16.09 -13.46 -0.46
CA GLU A 946 15.87 -14.24 0.77
C GLU A 946 14.47 -14.09 1.37
N LEU A 947 13.70 -13.06 1.01
CA LEU A 947 12.33 -12.86 1.51
C LEU A 947 11.40 -14.05 1.26
N VAL A 948 11.32 -14.50 0.00
CA VAL A 948 10.41 -15.59 -0.42
C VAL A 948 11.04 -16.47 -1.50
N LEU A 949 11.73 -15.86 -2.47
CA LEU A 949 12.19 -16.55 -3.67
C LEU A 949 13.23 -17.64 -3.36
N PHE A 950 14.31 -17.31 -2.66
CA PHE A 950 15.37 -18.26 -2.36
C PHE A 950 14.93 -19.37 -1.40
N PRO A 951 14.18 -19.10 -0.31
CA PRO A 951 13.59 -20.16 0.51
C PRO A 951 12.69 -21.10 -0.29
N ALA A 952 11.79 -20.57 -1.12
CA ALA A 952 10.87 -21.41 -1.91
C ALA A 952 11.58 -22.33 -2.91
N ILE A 953 12.73 -21.90 -3.46
CA ILE A 953 13.55 -22.69 -4.37
C ILE A 953 14.38 -23.73 -3.62
N ARG A 954 15.00 -23.37 -2.48
CA ARG A 954 15.78 -24.31 -1.66
C ARG A 954 14.92 -25.42 -1.06
N ASN A 955 13.67 -25.10 -0.71
CA ASN A 955 12.70 -26.07 -0.19
C ASN A 955 12.06 -26.94 -1.30
N ALA A 956 12.33 -26.66 -2.58
CA ALA A 956 11.83 -27.47 -3.69
C ALA A 956 12.76 -28.65 -4.00
N THR A 957 12.18 -29.83 -4.23
CA THR A 957 12.92 -31.04 -4.63
C THR A 957 13.80 -30.81 -5.86
N GLU A 958 14.86 -31.61 -6.02
CA GLU A 958 15.79 -31.49 -7.16
C GLU A 958 15.10 -31.71 -8.50
N GLU A 959 14.09 -32.60 -8.55
CA GLU A 959 13.27 -32.89 -9.72
C GLU A 959 12.35 -31.74 -10.15
N THR A 960 12.05 -30.80 -9.24
CA THR A 960 11.18 -29.67 -9.55
C THR A 960 11.92 -28.66 -10.42
N LEU A 961 11.40 -28.36 -11.60
CA LEU A 961 12.02 -27.37 -12.48
C LEU A 961 11.66 -25.96 -11.99
N ILE A 962 12.67 -25.11 -11.89
CA ILE A 962 12.49 -23.70 -11.55
C ILE A 962 12.34 -22.92 -12.85
N VAL A 963 11.31 -22.08 -12.95
CA VAL A 963 10.98 -21.33 -14.16
C VAL A 963 10.98 -19.83 -13.87
N ALA A 964 11.66 -19.04 -14.70
CA ALA A 964 11.67 -17.59 -14.63
C ALA A 964 11.83 -16.97 -16.04
N PRO A 965 10.89 -16.09 -16.48
CA PRO A 965 10.93 -15.52 -17.83
C PRO A 965 12.01 -14.44 -17.99
N GLY A 966 12.32 -13.68 -16.94
CA GLY A 966 13.31 -12.61 -17.02
C GLY A 966 14.76 -13.08 -16.87
N THR A 967 15.65 -12.52 -17.69
CA THR A 967 17.10 -12.79 -17.73
C THR A 967 17.75 -12.52 -16.37
N SER A 968 17.49 -11.36 -15.78
CA SER A 968 18.07 -10.98 -14.49
C SER A 968 17.56 -11.86 -13.35
N CYS A 969 16.30 -12.31 -13.41
CA CYS A 969 15.75 -13.25 -12.43
C CYS A 969 16.46 -14.61 -12.49
N ARG A 970 16.73 -15.14 -13.69
CA ARG A 970 17.49 -16.39 -13.86
C ARG A 970 18.90 -16.30 -13.26
N HIS A 971 19.59 -15.18 -13.49
CA HIS A 971 20.91 -14.95 -12.88
C HIS A 971 20.87 -14.84 -11.36
N GLN A 972 19.87 -14.12 -10.82
CA GLN A 972 19.68 -14.02 -9.38
C GLN A 972 19.46 -15.37 -8.70
N ILE A 973 18.59 -16.20 -9.30
CA ILE A 973 18.30 -17.54 -8.82
C ILE A 973 19.56 -18.40 -8.84
N ARG A 974 20.33 -18.38 -9.94
CA ARG A 974 21.61 -19.09 -10.04
C ARG A 974 22.59 -18.64 -8.96
N ASP A 975 22.81 -17.33 -8.84
CA ASP A 975 23.83 -16.81 -7.94
C ASP A 975 23.48 -17.09 -6.47
N GLY A 976 22.21 -16.91 -6.08
CA GLY A 976 21.74 -17.07 -4.71
C GLY A 976 21.36 -18.48 -4.27
N THR A 977 20.97 -19.38 -5.19
CA THR A 977 20.50 -20.74 -4.84
C THR A 977 21.28 -21.86 -5.51
N LYS A 978 22.15 -21.54 -6.47
CA LYS A 978 22.87 -22.49 -7.34
C LYS A 978 21.98 -23.35 -8.24
N ARG A 979 20.65 -23.21 -8.16
CA ARG A 979 19.69 -23.85 -9.09
C ARG A 979 19.66 -23.10 -10.42
N ARG A 980 19.54 -23.85 -11.52
CA ARG A 980 19.27 -23.27 -12.84
C ARG A 980 17.77 -23.03 -12.98
N ALA A 981 17.38 -21.80 -13.33
CA ALA A 981 16.03 -21.48 -13.75
C ALA A 981 15.93 -21.48 -15.28
N LEU A 982 14.88 -22.11 -15.81
CA LEU A 982 14.57 -22.17 -17.23
C LEU A 982 13.60 -21.05 -17.63
N HIS A 983 13.66 -20.61 -18.89
CA HIS A 983 12.60 -19.78 -19.46
C HIS A 983 11.36 -20.66 -19.79
N PRO A 984 10.11 -20.15 -19.68
CA PRO A 984 8.90 -20.92 -20.04
C PRO A 984 8.95 -21.58 -21.43
N VAL A 985 9.47 -20.86 -22.43
CA VAL A 985 9.72 -21.38 -23.79
C VAL A 985 10.65 -22.60 -23.83
N GLU A 986 11.71 -22.66 -23.00
CA GLU A 986 12.59 -23.83 -22.97
C GLU A 986 11.82 -25.07 -22.48
N VAL A 987 11.01 -24.89 -21.43
CA VAL A 987 10.16 -25.96 -20.86
C VAL A 987 9.18 -26.52 -21.89
N LEU A 988 8.53 -25.64 -22.67
CA LEU A 988 7.61 -26.07 -23.74
C LEU A 988 8.33 -26.74 -24.90
N TYR A 989 9.49 -26.22 -25.28
CA TYR A 989 10.26 -26.78 -26.39
C TYR A 989 10.76 -28.19 -26.07
N GLU A 990 11.24 -28.42 -24.84
CA GLU A 990 11.62 -29.75 -24.34
C GLU A 990 10.44 -30.72 -24.18
N ALA A 991 9.22 -30.20 -24.16
CA ALA A 991 7.99 -30.97 -24.11
C ALA A 991 7.47 -31.38 -25.51
N LEU A 992 7.96 -30.79 -26.61
CA LEU A 992 7.49 -31.12 -27.97
C LEU A 992 7.80 -32.57 -28.37
N VAL A 993 6.93 -33.14 -29.21
CA VAL A 993 7.06 -34.47 -29.86
C VAL A 993 7.99 -34.45 -31.08
#